data_AF-A0A6I7PYR0-F1
#
_entry.id   AF-A0A6I7PYR0-F1
#
_cell.length_a   1.000
_cell.length_b   1.000
_cell.length_c   1.000
_cell.angle_alpha   90.00
_cell.angle_beta   90.00
_cell.angle_gamma   90.00
#
_symmetry.space_group_name_H-M   'P 1'
#
loop_
_entity.id
_entity.type
_entity.pdbx_description
1 polymer ?
#
loop_
_entity_poly.entity_id
_entity_poly.type
_entity_poly.pdbx_seq_one_letter_code
_entity_poly.pdbx_strand_id
1 'polypeptide(L)'
;RAEIERAQREVAEAVDREITELGIEHDSQGNRAKAYLYCLETRCPETGWMVPMAPSWVISKTRNVVAKLAPDPANQRFEIEIHSGVSSAEMAAAERGTVQDGHLVYTLDGRTYRTSIKTLRGDYRDAEGNTANRLRRWEKQDFRPRPEDVFQERLYCIQWMTRDTLGSHRPETFFAAVTEEDLERERRVERIVAENLARWQEDGLVPDMMIETGKENEGPIRTNGWCYWHQLFMPRALLEAAILRKHTDNVLFTFWTSKFVDNNSKSCRWAVSQSGGDGGAKSTFDNQALKTIFNWVNRAFDVTPWSIECARSTLITAKAAVQAEDAGVSTADADIFITDPPYADAVHYHEITEFFIAWLRKNPPPPFDQWTWDSRRELAIKGSGDDFRRGMVDAYKAMTKHMPDNGMQCVMFTHQDTGVWSDMVSIFWAAGLQVVGAWYIATETTSELKKGGYVQGTVILMLRKRPAGDRPGFKQRILPAVKREVDAQIKQMLHLNTETEAKLGAPVFNDSDLQMAGYAAALKVLTGFTSIGGEDVTSFALRPRRQGETTVVDEIVGQAAETANSLLVPDGLEAETWGALSGIQRFYLRMLDMETTGASKLDNYQNFAKAFRVADYAAIMASIKPNAARLKTVTEFKPRDLTDRTEIGPTPLGALIVAIQEFLADKEPDVFMANLRDAVPDYLGQRPKLIDMAGFLAAKARQPEVRRAAEAIAGRMRNQRLQ
;
A
#
# COMPACT_ATOMS: atom_id res chain seq x y z
N ARG A 1 32.38 -9.12 2.87
CA ARG A 1 31.88 -8.34 1.71
C ARG A 1 32.53 -8.77 0.41
N ALA A 2 33.83 -8.53 0.19
CA ALA A 2 34.51 -8.91 -1.06
C ALA A 2 34.37 -10.39 -1.43
N GLU A 3 34.41 -11.29 -0.44
CA GLU A 3 34.15 -12.73 -0.63
C GLU A 3 32.72 -13.01 -1.13
N ILE A 4 31.72 -12.32 -0.61
CA ILE A 4 30.32 -12.45 -1.03
C ILE A 4 30.15 -11.91 -2.44
N GLU A 5 30.73 -10.75 -2.75
CA GLU A 5 30.71 -10.16 -4.10
C GLU A 5 31.43 -11.07 -5.12
N ARG A 6 32.50 -11.77 -4.71
CA ARG A 6 33.16 -12.76 -5.56
C ARG A 6 32.27 -13.98 -5.80
N ALA A 7 31.69 -14.56 -4.75
CA ALA A 7 30.78 -15.70 -4.87
C ALA A 7 29.56 -15.35 -5.74
N GLN A 8 28.97 -14.16 -5.58
CA GLN A 8 27.89 -13.68 -6.44
C GLN A 8 28.32 -13.62 -7.91
N ARG A 9 29.53 -13.16 -8.21
CA ARG A 9 30.03 -13.10 -9.59
C ARG A 9 30.23 -14.49 -10.20
N GLU A 10 30.84 -15.40 -9.46
CA GLU A 10 31.08 -16.77 -9.90
C GLU A 10 29.77 -17.50 -10.22
N VAL A 11 28.75 -17.36 -9.35
CA VAL A 11 27.40 -17.88 -9.59
C VAL A 11 26.76 -17.22 -10.81
N ALA A 12 26.87 -15.89 -10.94
CA ALA A 12 26.34 -15.16 -12.09
C ALA A 12 26.87 -15.75 -13.41
N GLU A 13 28.20 -15.89 -13.51
CA GLU A 13 28.89 -16.40 -14.70
C GLU A 13 28.56 -17.87 -14.98
N ALA A 14 28.35 -18.69 -13.95
CA ALA A 14 28.00 -20.10 -14.10
C ALA A 14 26.56 -20.27 -14.63
N VAL A 15 25.59 -19.56 -14.03
CA VAL A 15 24.19 -19.60 -14.45
C VAL A 15 24.02 -19.00 -15.84
N ASP A 16 24.65 -17.86 -16.11
CA ASP A 16 24.62 -17.17 -17.41
C ASP A 16 25.12 -18.07 -18.56
N ARG A 17 26.22 -18.79 -18.31
CA ARG A 17 26.77 -19.75 -19.27
C ARG A 17 25.80 -20.88 -19.56
N GLU A 18 25.20 -21.50 -18.53
CA GLU A 18 24.25 -22.61 -18.73
C GLU A 18 22.99 -22.15 -19.47
N ILE A 19 22.44 -20.97 -19.15
CA ILE A 19 21.29 -20.38 -19.85
C ILE A 19 21.63 -20.06 -21.31
N THR A 20 22.84 -19.55 -21.56
CA THR A 20 23.32 -19.24 -22.91
C THR A 20 23.50 -20.50 -23.75
N GLU A 21 24.07 -21.57 -23.18
CA GLU A 21 24.20 -22.89 -23.83
C GLU A 21 22.84 -23.53 -24.16
N LEU A 22 21.83 -23.29 -23.33
CA LEU A 22 20.45 -23.71 -23.62
C LEU A 22 19.83 -22.93 -24.78
N GLY A 23 20.35 -21.76 -25.15
CA GLY A 23 19.88 -20.96 -26.29
C GLY A 23 18.46 -20.40 -26.11
N ILE A 24 18.01 -20.23 -24.86
CA ILE A 24 16.63 -19.84 -24.52
C ILE A 24 16.45 -18.33 -24.37
N GLU A 25 17.53 -17.54 -24.30
CA GLU A 25 17.51 -16.08 -24.14
C GLU A 25 18.06 -15.31 -25.35
N HIS A 26 18.60 -16.00 -26.36
CA HIS A 26 19.18 -15.35 -27.54
C HIS A 26 18.34 -15.62 -28.79
N ASP A 27 18.05 -14.57 -29.56
CA ASP A 27 17.41 -14.71 -30.88
C ASP A 27 18.43 -15.13 -31.96
N SER A 28 17.94 -15.40 -33.17
CA SER A 28 18.77 -15.77 -34.32
C SER A 28 19.71 -14.65 -34.81
N GLN A 29 19.50 -13.40 -34.36
CA GLN A 29 20.35 -12.25 -34.67
C GLN A 29 21.43 -12.00 -33.60
N GLY A 30 21.38 -12.74 -32.48
CA GLY A 30 22.27 -12.61 -31.34
C GLY A 30 21.84 -11.53 -30.34
N ASN A 31 20.63 -11.00 -30.46
CA ASN A 31 20.03 -10.14 -29.43
C ASN A 31 19.69 -11.01 -28.21
N ARG A 32 19.77 -10.41 -27.01
CA ARG A 32 19.44 -11.10 -25.76
C ARG A 32 18.15 -10.56 -25.17
N ALA A 33 17.26 -11.44 -24.72
CA ALA A 33 16.03 -11.03 -24.09
C ALA A 33 16.32 -10.29 -22.78
N LYS A 34 15.51 -9.29 -22.48
CA LYS A 34 15.51 -8.54 -21.21
C LYS A 34 14.26 -8.86 -20.39
N ALA A 35 13.12 -8.93 -21.07
CA ALA A 35 11.83 -9.18 -20.43
C ALA A 35 10.88 -9.86 -21.40
N TYR A 36 10.08 -10.76 -20.87
CA TYR A 36 9.03 -11.51 -21.54
C TYR A 36 7.69 -11.10 -20.94
N LEU A 37 6.80 -10.54 -21.75
CA LEU A 37 5.48 -10.10 -21.31
C LEU A 37 4.44 -11.16 -21.67
N TYR A 38 3.75 -11.65 -20.66
CA TYR A 38 2.73 -12.68 -20.78
C TYR A 38 1.35 -12.14 -20.41
N CYS A 39 0.31 -12.73 -20.96
CA CYS A 39 -1.08 -12.49 -20.57
C CYS A 39 -1.86 -13.81 -20.44
N LEU A 40 -2.96 -13.77 -19.70
CA LEU A 40 -3.97 -14.81 -19.76
C LEU A 40 -4.73 -14.70 -21.08
N GLU A 41 -5.20 -15.82 -21.59
CA GLU A 41 -6.13 -15.90 -22.71
C GLU A 41 -7.28 -16.84 -22.33
N THR A 42 -8.48 -16.55 -22.80
CA THR A 42 -9.66 -17.35 -22.46
C THR A 42 -10.60 -17.48 -23.64
N ARG A 43 -11.34 -18.59 -23.71
CA ARG A 43 -12.37 -18.79 -24.71
C ARG A 43 -13.65 -18.07 -24.29
N CYS A 44 -14.08 -17.10 -25.08
CA CYS A 44 -15.34 -16.40 -24.83
C CYS A 44 -16.52 -17.37 -25.08
N PRO A 45 -17.42 -17.58 -24.10
CA PRO A 45 -18.54 -18.51 -24.25
C PRO A 45 -19.60 -18.02 -25.25
N GLU A 46 -19.68 -16.72 -25.53
CA GLU A 46 -20.66 -16.16 -26.48
C GLU A 46 -20.23 -16.35 -27.94
N THR A 47 -18.93 -16.21 -28.24
CA THR A 47 -18.42 -16.23 -29.63
C THR A 47 -17.59 -17.46 -29.95
N GLY A 48 -17.08 -18.16 -28.94
CA GLY A 48 -16.10 -19.24 -29.10
C GLY A 48 -14.66 -18.77 -29.33
N TRP A 49 -14.41 -17.45 -29.42
CA TRP A 49 -13.08 -16.91 -29.72
C TRP A 49 -12.13 -16.97 -28.53
N MET A 50 -10.84 -17.24 -28.78
CA MET A 50 -9.78 -17.06 -27.81
C MET A 50 -9.39 -15.58 -27.72
N VAL A 51 -9.54 -14.99 -26.54
CA VAL A 51 -9.36 -13.54 -26.31
C VAL A 51 -8.27 -13.28 -25.28
N PRO A 52 -7.18 -12.59 -25.64
CA PRO A 52 -6.15 -12.15 -24.71
C PRO A 52 -6.71 -11.22 -23.65
N MET A 53 -6.23 -11.33 -22.41
CA MET A 53 -6.72 -10.60 -21.24
C MET A 53 -5.65 -9.67 -20.70
N ALA A 54 -5.87 -8.36 -20.80
CA ALA A 54 -5.04 -7.37 -20.14
C ALA A 54 -5.89 -6.14 -19.74
N PRO A 55 -5.57 -5.46 -18.63
CA PRO A 55 -6.25 -4.20 -18.26
C PRO A 55 -5.85 -3.03 -19.18
N SER A 56 -4.66 -3.10 -19.78
CA SER A 56 -4.17 -2.15 -20.78
C SER A 56 -3.20 -2.85 -21.73
N TRP A 57 -3.14 -2.37 -22.96
CA TRP A 57 -2.20 -2.80 -24.00
C TRP A 57 -1.05 -1.80 -24.23
N VAL A 58 -0.89 -0.80 -23.37
CA VAL A 58 0.27 0.10 -23.40
C VAL A 58 1.50 -0.61 -22.83
N ILE A 59 2.61 -0.57 -23.56
CA ILE A 59 3.88 -1.21 -23.17
C ILE A 59 4.91 -0.16 -22.75
N SER A 60 5.10 0.90 -23.54
CA SER A 60 6.01 2.02 -23.22
C SER A 60 5.34 3.33 -23.59
N LYS A 61 5.30 4.28 -22.64
CA LYS A 61 4.80 5.64 -22.88
C LYS A 61 5.85 6.50 -23.57
N THR A 62 7.13 6.32 -23.24
CA THR A 62 8.21 7.15 -23.78
C THR A 62 8.50 6.83 -25.24
N ARG A 63 8.37 5.56 -25.65
CA ARG A 63 8.56 5.13 -27.04
C ARG A 63 7.25 4.97 -27.82
N ASN A 64 6.11 5.33 -27.22
CA ASN A 64 4.77 5.13 -27.77
C ASN A 64 4.59 3.70 -28.32
N VAL A 65 4.76 2.71 -27.45
CA VAL A 65 4.68 1.29 -27.82
C VAL A 65 3.40 0.69 -27.25
N VAL A 66 2.62 0.03 -28.11
CA VAL A 66 1.36 -0.63 -27.76
C VAL A 66 1.28 -2.01 -28.38
N ALA A 67 0.53 -2.90 -27.74
CA ALA A 67 0.02 -4.11 -28.35
C ALA A 67 -1.33 -3.82 -29.03
N LYS A 68 -1.54 -4.34 -30.24
CA LYS A 68 -2.81 -4.27 -30.97
C LYS A 68 -3.33 -5.68 -31.21
N LEU A 69 -4.63 -5.86 -31.00
CA LEU A 69 -5.31 -7.13 -31.23
C LEU A 69 -5.89 -7.15 -32.65
N ALA A 70 -5.34 -8.02 -33.51
CA ALA A 70 -5.82 -8.24 -34.87
C ALA A 70 -6.66 -9.53 -34.91
N PRO A 71 -7.94 -9.50 -35.32
CA PRO A 71 -8.74 -10.72 -35.43
C PRO A 71 -8.15 -11.69 -36.46
N ASP A 72 -8.10 -12.97 -36.09
CA ASP A 72 -7.81 -14.10 -36.98
C ASP A 72 -9.04 -15.02 -37.06
N PRO A 73 -9.93 -14.80 -38.06
CA PRO A 73 -11.14 -15.59 -38.22
C PRO A 73 -10.90 -17.08 -38.50
N ALA A 74 -9.75 -17.43 -39.09
CA ALA A 74 -9.47 -18.83 -39.44
C ALA A 74 -9.24 -19.67 -38.18
N ASN A 75 -8.59 -19.10 -37.17
CA ASN A 75 -8.31 -19.76 -35.89
C ASN A 75 -9.21 -19.33 -34.74
N GLN A 76 -10.16 -18.41 -34.99
CA GLN A 76 -11.06 -17.81 -34.00
C GLN A 76 -10.30 -17.28 -32.77
N ARG A 77 -9.26 -16.47 -33.03
CA ARG A 77 -8.40 -15.89 -32.00
C ARG A 77 -7.96 -14.48 -32.38
N PHE A 78 -7.30 -13.77 -31.48
CA PHE A 78 -6.63 -12.51 -31.82
C PHE A 78 -5.12 -12.72 -31.94
N GLU A 79 -4.52 -12.23 -33.02
CA GLU A 79 -3.08 -12.01 -33.06
C GLU A 79 -2.71 -10.75 -32.30
N ILE A 80 -1.55 -10.77 -31.63
CA ILE A 80 -1.06 -9.65 -30.84
C ILE A 80 0.14 -9.04 -31.57
N GLU A 81 -0.08 -7.88 -32.17
CA GLU A 81 0.95 -7.14 -32.89
C GLU A 81 1.56 -6.07 -31.98
N ILE A 82 2.88 -5.84 -32.09
CA ILE A 82 3.58 -4.81 -31.31
C ILE A 82 3.94 -3.65 -32.23
N HIS A 83 3.39 -2.47 -31.93
CA HIS A 83 3.56 -1.26 -32.72
C HIS A 83 4.32 -0.23 -31.90
N SER A 84 5.40 0.32 -32.48
CA SER A 84 6.23 1.37 -31.85
C SER A 84 6.04 2.72 -32.55
N GLY A 85 6.17 3.82 -31.82
CA GLY A 85 6.01 5.17 -32.38
C GLY A 85 4.57 5.52 -32.77
N VAL A 86 3.57 4.91 -32.12
CA VAL A 86 2.15 5.16 -32.45
C VAL A 86 1.70 6.56 -32.06
N SER A 87 0.57 7.00 -32.61
CA SER A 87 -0.03 8.30 -32.31
C SER A 87 -0.60 8.37 -30.88
N SER A 88 -0.78 9.58 -30.35
CA SER A 88 -1.43 9.78 -29.04
C SER A 88 -2.86 9.22 -28.98
N ALA A 89 -3.58 9.19 -30.10
CA ALA A 89 -4.91 8.59 -30.19
C ALA A 89 -4.85 7.07 -30.01
N GLU A 90 -3.86 6.41 -30.62
CA GLU A 90 -3.64 4.97 -30.46
C GLU A 90 -3.17 4.62 -29.04
N MET A 91 -2.32 5.45 -28.43
CA MET A 91 -1.95 5.31 -27.01
C MET A 91 -3.17 5.36 -26.11
N ALA A 92 -4.04 6.36 -26.27
CA ALA A 92 -5.27 6.51 -25.48
C ALA A 92 -6.26 5.35 -25.73
N ALA A 93 -6.30 4.80 -26.95
CA ALA A 93 -7.10 3.61 -27.23
C ALA A 93 -6.56 2.38 -26.48
N ALA A 94 -5.24 2.18 -26.47
CA ALA A 94 -4.58 1.04 -25.82
C ALA A 94 -4.62 1.09 -24.28
N GLU A 95 -4.92 2.24 -23.68
CA GLU A 95 -5.19 2.33 -22.23
C GLU A 95 -6.41 1.49 -21.83
N ARG A 96 -7.36 1.27 -22.75
CA ARG A 96 -8.50 0.38 -22.56
C ARG A 96 -8.16 -1.02 -23.06
N GLY A 97 -7.70 -1.87 -22.16
CA GLY A 97 -7.47 -3.28 -22.45
C GLY A 97 -8.76 -4.10 -22.58
N THR A 98 -8.62 -5.42 -22.73
CA THR A 98 -9.75 -6.36 -22.81
C THR A 98 -10.33 -6.73 -21.44
N VAL A 99 -9.67 -6.38 -20.34
CA VAL A 99 -10.20 -6.53 -18.99
C VAL A 99 -10.66 -5.19 -18.46
N GLN A 100 -11.98 -5.01 -18.32
CA GLN A 100 -12.61 -3.76 -17.89
C GLN A 100 -13.64 -4.03 -16.80
N ASP A 101 -13.46 -3.42 -15.62
CA ASP A 101 -14.39 -3.52 -14.48
C ASP A 101 -14.83 -4.96 -14.15
N GLY A 102 -13.90 -5.91 -14.18
CA GLY A 102 -14.19 -7.34 -13.92
C GLY A 102 -14.89 -8.09 -15.06
N HIS A 103 -14.84 -7.54 -16.28
CA HIS A 103 -15.40 -8.15 -17.49
C HIS A 103 -14.32 -8.30 -18.57
N LEU A 104 -14.44 -9.36 -19.35
CA LEU A 104 -13.81 -9.50 -20.66
C LEU A 104 -14.61 -8.67 -21.67
N VAL A 105 -13.98 -7.69 -22.31
CA VAL A 105 -14.59 -6.77 -23.28
C VAL A 105 -13.73 -6.69 -24.53
N TYR A 106 -14.32 -6.93 -25.69
CA TYR A 106 -13.64 -6.80 -26.98
C TYR A 106 -14.65 -6.56 -28.11
N THR A 107 -14.16 -6.11 -29.26
CA THR A 107 -14.98 -5.84 -30.45
C THR A 107 -14.58 -6.80 -31.56
N LEU A 108 -15.57 -7.41 -32.21
CA LEU A 108 -15.40 -8.23 -33.39
C LEU A 108 -16.49 -7.84 -34.40
N ASP A 109 -16.11 -7.56 -35.64
CA ASP A 109 -17.00 -7.15 -36.73
C ASP A 109 -17.96 -6.00 -36.37
N GLY A 110 -17.44 -5.01 -35.62
CA GLY A 110 -18.19 -3.82 -35.19
C GLY A 110 -19.14 -4.04 -34.02
N ARG A 111 -19.26 -5.27 -33.49
CA ARG A 111 -20.03 -5.58 -32.28
C ARG A 111 -19.12 -5.75 -31.07
N THR A 112 -19.47 -5.10 -29.97
CA THR A 112 -18.78 -5.26 -28.68
C THR A 112 -19.41 -6.37 -27.86
N TYR A 113 -18.58 -7.29 -27.38
CA TYR A 113 -18.93 -8.39 -26.50
C TYR A 113 -18.48 -8.07 -25.08
N ARG A 114 -19.29 -8.47 -24.09
CA ARG A 114 -19.00 -8.23 -22.67
C ARG A 114 -19.40 -9.46 -21.85
N THR A 115 -18.42 -10.16 -21.31
CA THR A 115 -18.63 -11.34 -20.45
C THR A 115 -17.99 -11.11 -19.09
N SER A 116 -18.72 -11.33 -17.99
CA SER A 116 -18.12 -11.18 -16.66
C SER A 116 -17.06 -12.26 -16.41
N ILE A 117 -15.96 -11.92 -15.73
CA ILE A 117 -14.92 -12.92 -15.40
C ILE A 117 -15.46 -14.00 -14.45
N LYS A 118 -16.44 -13.65 -13.61
CA LYS A 118 -17.18 -14.61 -12.77
C LYS A 118 -17.88 -15.68 -13.63
N THR A 119 -18.48 -15.27 -14.75
CA THR A 119 -19.10 -16.19 -15.71
C THR A 119 -18.06 -17.09 -16.38
N LEU A 120 -16.91 -16.54 -16.78
CA LEU A 120 -15.83 -17.33 -17.38
C LEU A 120 -15.34 -18.46 -16.47
N ARG A 121 -15.14 -18.15 -15.18
CA ARG A 121 -14.76 -19.15 -14.16
C ARG A 121 -15.89 -20.09 -13.76
N GLY A 122 -17.13 -19.79 -14.15
CA GLY A 122 -18.32 -20.50 -13.67
C GLY A 122 -18.52 -20.36 -12.16
N ASP A 123 -18.34 -19.15 -11.61
CA ASP A 123 -18.55 -18.87 -10.19
C ASP A 123 -20.00 -19.23 -9.76
N TYR A 124 -20.16 -19.87 -8.61
CA TYR A 124 -21.45 -20.27 -8.03
C TYR A 124 -21.45 -20.15 -6.50
N ARG A 125 -22.63 -20.25 -5.89
CA ARG A 125 -22.79 -20.36 -4.43
C ARG A 125 -23.03 -21.82 -4.07
N ASP A 126 -22.26 -22.36 -3.15
CA ASP A 126 -22.48 -23.72 -2.62
C ASP A 126 -23.65 -23.76 -1.62
N ALA A 127 -23.93 -24.94 -1.07
CA ALA A 127 -25.06 -25.16 -0.15
C ALA A 127 -24.90 -24.38 1.16
N GLU A 128 -23.67 -24.10 1.56
CA GLU A 128 -23.27 -23.35 2.75
C GLU A 128 -23.23 -21.83 2.49
N GLY A 129 -23.45 -21.39 1.24
CA GLY A 129 -23.45 -19.99 0.85
C GLY A 129 -22.07 -19.40 0.55
N ASN A 130 -21.00 -20.19 0.52
CA ASN A 130 -19.68 -19.75 0.12
C ASN A 130 -19.62 -19.55 -1.40
N THR A 131 -18.70 -18.69 -1.85
CA THR A 131 -18.46 -18.51 -3.30
C THR A 131 -17.41 -19.51 -3.76
N ALA A 132 -17.77 -20.36 -4.71
CA ALA A 132 -16.89 -21.32 -5.37
C ALA A 132 -16.89 -21.06 -6.89
N ASN A 133 -16.08 -21.81 -7.64
CA ASN A 133 -16.06 -21.77 -9.10
C ASN A 133 -15.70 -23.10 -9.72
N ARG A 134 -15.78 -23.18 -11.05
CA ARG A 134 -15.59 -24.40 -11.84
C ARG A 134 -14.22 -24.51 -12.48
N LEU A 135 -13.24 -23.72 -12.02
CA LEU A 135 -11.87 -23.86 -12.48
C LEU A 135 -11.31 -25.22 -12.05
N ARG A 136 -10.56 -25.86 -12.94
CA ARG A 136 -9.81 -27.07 -12.60
C ARG A 136 -8.81 -26.74 -11.50
N ARG A 137 -8.77 -27.57 -10.46
CA ARG A 137 -7.71 -27.53 -9.46
C ARG A 137 -6.47 -28.15 -10.06
N TRP A 138 -5.38 -27.39 -10.13
CA TRP A 138 -4.13 -27.87 -10.68
C TRP A 138 -3.50 -28.91 -9.73
N GLU A 139 -3.00 -29.98 -10.31
CA GLU A 139 -2.31 -31.07 -9.64
C GLU A 139 -0.83 -30.72 -9.42
N LYS A 140 -0.16 -31.47 -8.54
CA LYS A 140 1.23 -31.21 -8.12
C LYS A 140 2.22 -31.09 -9.28
N GLN A 141 2.00 -31.85 -10.37
CA GLN A 141 2.88 -31.87 -11.54
C GLN A 141 2.45 -30.94 -12.67
N ASP A 142 1.34 -30.21 -12.51
CA ASP A 142 0.99 -29.17 -13.47
C ASP A 142 1.91 -27.96 -13.26
N PHE A 143 2.49 -27.47 -14.35
CA PHE A 143 3.34 -26.26 -14.39
C PHE A 143 2.91 -25.28 -15.49
N ARG A 144 1.92 -25.66 -16.30
CA ARG A 144 1.29 -24.89 -17.38
C ARG A 144 -0.18 -25.31 -17.52
N PRO A 145 -1.06 -24.48 -18.09
CA PRO A 145 -2.46 -24.86 -18.30
C PRO A 145 -2.58 -26.06 -19.25
N ARG A 146 -3.59 -26.89 -19.00
CA ARG A 146 -4.01 -27.93 -19.95
C ARG A 146 -4.87 -27.30 -21.05
N PRO A 147 -4.96 -27.87 -22.26
CA PRO A 147 -5.74 -27.29 -23.36
C PRO A 147 -7.21 -27.01 -23.04
N GLU A 148 -7.80 -27.76 -22.10
CA GLU A 148 -9.17 -27.64 -21.63
C GLU A 148 -9.37 -26.60 -20.51
N ASP A 149 -8.30 -26.04 -19.94
CA ASP A 149 -8.40 -25.04 -18.89
C ASP A 149 -9.00 -23.72 -19.41
N VAL A 150 -9.84 -23.11 -18.58
CA VAL A 150 -10.53 -21.84 -18.87
C VAL A 150 -9.55 -20.72 -19.21
N PHE A 151 -8.43 -20.68 -18.50
CA PHE A 151 -7.36 -19.71 -18.69
C PHE A 151 -6.13 -20.41 -19.26
N GLN A 152 -5.69 -19.93 -20.42
CA GLN A 152 -4.42 -20.26 -21.04
C GLN A 152 -3.42 -19.13 -20.76
N GLU A 153 -2.13 -19.40 -20.97
CA GLU A 153 -1.05 -18.44 -20.76
C GLU A 153 -0.35 -18.18 -22.11
N ARG A 154 -0.14 -16.90 -22.47
CA ARG A 154 0.40 -16.51 -23.77
C ARG A 154 1.54 -15.49 -23.63
N LEU A 155 2.71 -15.83 -24.16
CA LEU A 155 3.78 -14.86 -24.43
C LEU A 155 3.33 -13.96 -25.57
N TYR A 156 3.33 -12.64 -25.38
CA TYR A 156 2.83 -11.70 -26.39
C TYR A 156 3.82 -10.61 -26.80
N CYS A 157 4.85 -10.34 -25.99
CA CYS A 157 5.89 -9.38 -26.33
C CYS A 157 7.21 -9.76 -25.66
N ILE A 158 8.32 -9.54 -26.36
CA ILE A 158 9.66 -9.64 -25.80
C ILE A 158 10.34 -8.29 -25.94
N GLN A 159 10.94 -7.81 -24.85
CA GLN A 159 11.89 -6.72 -24.88
C GLN A 159 13.28 -7.31 -25.09
N TRP A 160 13.92 -6.96 -26.20
CA TRP A 160 15.27 -7.40 -26.56
C TRP A 160 16.31 -6.32 -26.25
N MET A 161 17.52 -6.75 -25.93
CA MET A 161 18.75 -5.94 -25.93
C MET A 161 19.52 -6.24 -27.20
N THR A 162 19.97 -5.20 -27.90
CA THR A 162 20.67 -5.38 -29.17
C THR A 162 22.03 -6.02 -28.96
N ARG A 163 22.39 -7.00 -29.79
CA ARG A 163 23.67 -7.73 -29.73
C ARG A 163 24.88 -6.81 -29.56
N ASP A 164 24.92 -5.73 -30.34
CA ASP A 164 26.08 -4.84 -30.42
C ASP A 164 26.24 -3.97 -29.15
N THR A 165 25.24 -3.95 -28.26
CA THR A 165 25.25 -3.16 -27.02
C THR A 165 25.19 -3.99 -25.74
N LEU A 166 25.23 -5.32 -25.81
CA LEU A 166 25.13 -6.20 -24.63
C LEU A 166 26.21 -5.94 -23.56
N GLY A 167 27.41 -5.51 -23.96
CA GLY A 167 28.49 -5.14 -23.03
C GLY A 167 28.38 -3.74 -22.41
N SER A 168 27.39 -2.95 -22.82
CA SER A 168 27.18 -1.60 -22.30
C SER A 168 26.49 -1.63 -20.94
N HIS A 169 26.81 -0.67 -20.06
CA HIS A 169 26.05 -0.45 -18.82
C HIS A 169 24.56 -0.18 -19.10
N ARG A 170 24.22 0.35 -20.28
CA ARG A 170 22.83 0.59 -20.69
C ARG A 170 22.67 0.12 -22.13
N PRO A 171 22.36 -1.18 -22.36
CA PRO A 171 22.11 -1.71 -23.68
C PRO A 171 20.93 -1.00 -24.35
N GLU A 172 21.01 -0.83 -25.66
CA GLU A 172 19.88 -0.40 -26.47
C GLU A 172 18.84 -1.52 -26.49
N THR A 173 17.56 -1.14 -26.40
CA THR A 173 16.47 -2.12 -26.35
C THR A 173 15.38 -1.82 -27.35
N PHE A 174 14.64 -2.83 -27.76
CA PHE A 174 13.43 -2.70 -28.56
C PHE A 174 12.38 -3.72 -28.10
N PHE A 175 11.11 -3.45 -28.39
CA PHE A 175 10.02 -4.39 -28.15
C PHE A 175 9.64 -5.05 -29.46
N ALA A 176 9.43 -6.35 -29.44
CA ALA A 176 9.02 -7.12 -30.61
C ALA A 176 7.79 -7.98 -30.30
N ALA A 177 7.02 -8.24 -31.35
CA ALA A 177 6.03 -9.30 -31.34
C ALA A 177 6.73 -10.67 -31.32
N VAL A 178 6.02 -11.67 -30.81
CA VAL A 178 6.55 -13.02 -30.61
C VAL A 178 6.57 -13.77 -31.93
N THR A 179 7.71 -14.36 -32.27
CA THR A 179 7.89 -15.16 -33.47
C THR A 179 7.74 -16.66 -33.18
N GLU A 180 7.63 -17.48 -34.23
CA GLU A 180 7.61 -18.94 -34.06
C GLU A 180 8.93 -19.48 -33.47
N GLU A 181 10.08 -18.83 -33.75
CA GLU A 181 11.34 -19.19 -33.11
C GLU A 181 11.30 -18.97 -31.60
N ASP A 182 10.65 -17.89 -31.16
CA ASP A 182 10.48 -17.59 -29.73
C ASP A 182 9.57 -18.60 -29.05
N LEU A 183 8.49 -19.00 -29.72
CA LEU A 183 7.61 -20.07 -29.23
C LEU A 183 8.33 -21.41 -29.15
N GLU A 184 9.23 -21.72 -30.08
CA GLU A 184 10.04 -22.94 -29.99
C GLU A 184 11.03 -22.90 -28.81
N ARG A 185 11.59 -21.73 -28.47
CA ARG A 185 12.39 -21.54 -27.24
C ARG A 185 11.53 -21.82 -26.00
N GLU A 186 10.31 -21.31 -25.93
CA GLU A 186 9.38 -21.61 -24.83
C GLU A 186 9.03 -23.11 -24.76
N ARG A 187 8.75 -23.76 -25.89
CA ARG A 187 8.50 -25.22 -25.94
C ARG A 187 9.71 -26.04 -25.48
N ARG A 188 10.92 -25.58 -25.79
CA ARG A 188 12.16 -26.21 -25.28
C ARG A 188 12.25 -26.08 -23.76
N VAL A 189 11.98 -24.91 -23.21
CA VAL A 189 11.93 -24.69 -21.76
C VAL A 189 10.88 -25.61 -21.12
N GLU A 190 9.66 -25.65 -21.66
CA GLU A 190 8.59 -26.51 -21.16
C GLU A 190 8.97 -27.99 -21.16
N ARG A 191 9.69 -28.46 -22.19
CA ARG A 191 10.17 -29.84 -22.28
C ARG A 191 11.17 -30.16 -21.17
N ILE A 192 12.14 -29.27 -20.94
CA ILE A 192 13.12 -29.41 -19.87
C ILE A 192 12.42 -29.46 -18.51
N VAL A 193 11.46 -28.56 -18.27
CA VAL A 193 10.68 -28.55 -17.02
C VAL A 193 9.87 -29.84 -16.88
N ALA A 194 9.16 -30.28 -17.92
CA ALA A 194 8.36 -31.51 -17.88
C ALA A 194 9.20 -32.75 -17.55
N GLU A 195 10.39 -32.87 -18.13
CA GLU A 195 11.31 -34.00 -17.91
C GLU A 195 11.94 -33.99 -16.51
N ASN A 196 12.04 -32.82 -15.87
CA ASN A 196 12.80 -32.67 -14.62
C ASN A 196 11.97 -32.28 -13.40
N LEU A 197 10.72 -31.80 -13.54
CA LEU A 197 9.95 -31.20 -12.45
C LEU A 197 9.85 -32.10 -11.21
N ALA A 198 9.52 -33.38 -11.40
CA ALA A 198 9.39 -34.32 -10.30
C ALA A 198 10.71 -34.48 -9.52
N ARG A 199 11.83 -34.62 -10.25
CA ARG A 199 13.17 -34.71 -9.66
C ARG A 199 13.57 -33.40 -8.98
N TRP A 200 13.33 -32.26 -9.61
CA TRP A 200 13.60 -30.94 -9.01
C TRP A 200 12.79 -30.70 -7.74
N GLN A 201 11.54 -31.18 -7.69
CA GLN A 201 10.72 -31.15 -6.49
C GLN A 201 11.30 -32.03 -5.39
N GLU A 202 11.76 -33.25 -5.73
CA GLU A 202 12.42 -34.16 -4.79
C GLU A 202 13.73 -33.56 -4.24
N ASP A 203 14.58 -33.06 -5.13
CA ASP A 203 15.88 -32.42 -4.85
C ASP A 203 15.76 -31.06 -4.15
N GLY A 204 14.54 -30.50 -3.99
CA GLY A 204 14.31 -29.20 -3.37
C GLY A 204 14.74 -28.00 -4.23
N LEU A 205 14.91 -28.18 -5.53
CA LEU A 205 15.21 -27.10 -6.48
C LEU A 205 13.95 -26.31 -6.86
N VAL A 206 12.79 -26.96 -6.88
CA VAL A 206 11.48 -26.37 -7.19
C VAL A 206 10.47 -26.73 -6.10
N PRO A 207 9.53 -25.84 -5.73
CA PRO A 207 8.57 -26.12 -4.69
C PRO A 207 7.64 -27.28 -5.03
N ASP A 208 7.28 -28.00 -3.99
CA ASP A 208 6.31 -29.10 -4.04
C ASP A 208 5.21 -28.92 -2.97
N MET A 209 5.21 -27.74 -2.34
CA MET A 209 4.34 -27.34 -1.24
C MET A 209 2.97 -26.89 -1.77
N MET A 210 1.91 -27.46 -1.19
CA MET A 210 0.55 -27.03 -1.43
C MET A 210 0.30 -25.66 -0.77
N ILE A 211 -0.52 -24.83 -1.40
CA ILE A 211 -0.91 -23.52 -0.88
C ILE A 211 -1.96 -23.74 0.22
N GLU A 212 -1.68 -23.25 1.43
CA GLU A 212 -2.65 -23.21 2.52
C GLU A 212 -3.54 -21.96 2.38
N THR A 213 -4.86 -22.16 2.37
CA THR A 213 -5.83 -21.07 2.21
C THR A 213 -5.78 -20.07 3.37
N GLY A 214 -6.04 -18.80 3.06
CA GLY A 214 -6.05 -17.68 3.99
C GLY A 214 -6.51 -16.42 3.26
N LYS A 215 -6.47 -15.26 3.92
CA LYS A 215 -6.96 -13.99 3.36
C LYS A 215 -6.17 -13.54 2.13
N GLU A 216 -4.85 -13.74 2.12
CA GLU A 216 -3.96 -13.42 0.99
C GLU A 216 -3.76 -14.64 0.07
N ASN A 217 -3.63 -15.84 0.65
CA ASN A 217 -3.22 -17.03 -0.10
C ASN A 217 -4.36 -17.77 -0.82
N GLU A 218 -5.63 -17.43 -0.59
CA GLU A 218 -6.74 -18.02 -1.36
C GLU A 218 -6.79 -17.54 -2.82
N GLY A 219 -6.16 -16.41 -3.13
CA GLY A 219 -6.19 -15.75 -4.43
C GLY A 219 -5.79 -16.67 -5.60
N PRO A 220 -4.59 -17.29 -5.57
CA PRO A 220 -4.13 -18.25 -6.59
C PRO A 220 -5.13 -19.37 -6.89
N ILE A 221 -5.65 -20.00 -5.83
CA ILE A 221 -6.60 -21.10 -5.92
C ILE A 221 -7.92 -20.60 -6.52
N ARG A 222 -8.47 -19.51 -5.97
CA ARG A 222 -9.78 -18.98 -6.37
C ARG A 222 -9.76 -18.42 -7.79
N THR A 223 -8.69 -17.76 -8.22
CA THR A 223 -8.70 -17.02 -9.50
C THR A 223 -8.20 -17.84 -10.68
N ASN A 224 -7.28 -18.79 -10.45
CA ASN A 224 -6.61 -19.54 -11.51
C ASN A 224 -6.62 -21.06 -11.29
N GLY A 225 -7.06 -21.55 -10.12
CA GLY A 225 -7.04 -22.98 -9.79
C GLY A 225 -5.67 -23.48 -9.31
N TRP A 226 -4.69 -22.60 -9.14
CA TRP A 226 -3.33 -22.95 -8.70
C TRP A 226 -3.33 -23.39 -7.24
N CYS A 227 -2.96 -24.65 -6.98
CA CYS A 227 -2.96 -25.26 -5.65
C CYS A 227 -1.56 -25.46 -5.06
N TYR A 228 -0.49 -25.24 -5.83
CA TYR A 228 0.90 -25.41 -5.38
C TYR A 228 1.74 -24.18 -5.70
N TRP A 229 2.71 -23.86 -4.83
CA TRP A 229 3.49 -22.62 -4.91
C TRP A 229 4.31 -22.48 -6.20
N HIS A 230 4.79 -23.57 -6.81
CA HIS A 230 5.53 -23.52 -8.08
C HIS A 230 4.66 -23.07 -9.26
N GLN A 231 3.33 -23.17 -9.16
CA GLN A 231 2.39 -22.82 -10.23
C GLN A 231 2.25 -21.31 -10.43
N LEU A 232 2.73 -20.52 -9.46
CA LEU A 232 2.88 -19.06 -9.55
C LEU A 232 4.04 -18.63 -10.45
N PHE A 233 4.78 -19.55 -11.06
CA PHE A 233 5.97 -19.25 -11.86
C PHE A 233 5.79 -19.75 -13.29
N MET A 234 6.37 -19.03 -14.25
CA MET A 234 6.45 -19.51 -15.63
C MET A 234 7.42 -20.70 -15.71
N PRO A 235 7.28 -21.61 -16.69
CA PRO A 235 8.24 -22.70 -16.90
C PRO A 235 9.69 -22.19 -16.96
N ARG A 236 9.90 -21.02 -17.58
CA ARG A 236 11.19 -20.32 -17.66
C ARG A 236 11.75 -19.94 -16.29
N ALA A 237 10.95 -19.30 -15.43
CA ALA A 237 11.38 -18.97 -14.07
C ALA A 237 11.69 -20.22 -13.24
N LEU A 238 10.95 -21.32 -13.42
CA LEU A 238 11.24 -22.59 -12.75
C LEU A 238 12.60 -23.16 -13.18
N LEU A 239 12.89 -23.15 -14.48
CA LEU A 239 14.18 -23.57 -15.02
C LEU A 239 15.32 -22.68 -14.51
N GLU A 240 15.18 -21.36 -14.62
CA GLU A 240 16.17 -20.39 -14.15
C GLU A 240 16.43 -20.52 -12.64
N ALA A 241 15.38 -20.68 -11.82
CA ALA A 241 15.52 -20.92 -10.39
C ALA A 241 16.24 -22.24 -10.08
N ALA A 242 15.93 -23.31 -10.83
CA ALA A 242 16.60 -24.60 -10.65
C ALA A 242 18.09 -24.53 -11.02
N ILE A 243 18.45 -23.83 -12.11
CA ILE A 243 19.85 -23.60 -12.50
C ILE A 243 20.56 -22.74 -11.44
N LEU A 244 19.94 -21.63 -11.00
CA LEU A 244 20.49 -20.78 -9.95
C LEU A 244 20.77 -21.59 -8.68
N ARG A 245 19.83 -22.46 -8.28
CA ARG A 245 20.00 -23.35 -7.12
C ARG A 245 21.08 -24.40 -7.27
N LYS A 246 21.23 -24.96 -8.47
CA LYS A 246 22.28 -25.95 -8.77
C LYS A 246 23.68 -25.36 -8.63
N HIS A 247 23.86 -24.08 -8.96
CA HIS A 247 25.14 -23.37 -8.84
C HIS A 247 25.36 -22.70 -7.48
N THR A 248 24.52 -23.01 -6.49
CA THR A 248 24.59 -22.40 -5.18
C THR A 248 24.69 -23.44 -4.05
N ASP A 249 25.87 -23.53 -3.43
CA ASP A 249 26.33 -24.46 -2.40
C ASP A 249 26.62 -23.86 -0.98
N ASN A 250 26.46 -22.56 -0.75
CA ASN A 250 26.66 -21.81 0.50
C ASN A 250 25.34 -21.32 1.14
N VAL A 251 25.33 -21.20 2.48
CA VAL A 251 24.24 -20.67 3.30
C VAL A 251 23.68 -19.30 2.86
N LEU A 252 24.54 -18.43 2.29
CA LEU A 252 24.13 -17.11 1.82
C LEU A 252 23.15 -17.18 0.64
N PHE A 253 23.11 -18.30 -0.08
CA PHE A 253 22.40 -18.44 -1.34
C PHE A 253 20.91 -18.76 -1.17
N THR A 254 20.51 -19.32 -0.03
CA THR A 254 19.10 -19.48 0.38
C THR A 254 18.36 -18.15 0.24
N PHE A 255 18.99 -17.05 0.62
CA PHE A 255 18.39 -15.70 0.53
C PHE A 255 18.42 -15.12 -0.89
N TRP A 256 19.38 -15.49 -1.74
CA TRP A 256 19.44 -15.03 -3.14
C TRP A 256 18.30 -15.59 -3.97
N THR A 257 17.95 -16.86 -3.75
CA THR A 257 16.76 -17.46 -4.37
C THR A 257 15.51 -16.65 -4.03
N SER A 258 15.33 -16.25 -2.77
CA SER A 258 14.17 -15.45 -2.34
C SER A 258 14.03 -14.15 -3.13
N LYS A 259 15.16 -13.47 -3.39
CA LYS A 259 15.15 -12.25 -4.21
C LYS A 259 14.81 -12.52 -5.67
N PHE A 260 15.35 -13.60 -6.25
CA PHE A 260 15.02 -14.03 -7.60
C PHE A 260 13.51 -14.31 -7.76
N VAL A 261 12.93 -15.13 -6.87
CA VAL A 261 11.54 -15.57 -6.97
C VAL A 261 10.54 -14.43 -6.74
N ASP A 262 10.88 -13.46 -5.87
CA ASP A 262 10.09 -12.22 -5.73
C ASP A 262 10.08 -11.39 -7.03
N ASN A 263 11.06 -11.58 -7.93
CA ASN A 263 11.19 -10.84 -9.17
C ASN A 263 10.84 -11.64 -10.45
N ASN A 264 10.37 -12.88 -10.34
CA ASN A 264 10.05 -13.71 -11.51
C ASN A 264 8.81 -14.62 -11.31
N SER A 265 7.79 -14.13 -10.61
CA SER A 265 6.50 -14.82 -10.54
C SER A 265 5.48 -14.23 -11.51
N LYS A 266 4.36 -14.94 -11.71
CA LYS A 266 3.16 -14.50 -12.45
C LYS A 266 2.43 -13.33 -11.76
N SER A 267 2.92 -12.85 -10.61
CA SER A 267 2.45 -11.64 -9.92
C SER A 267 3.33 -10.42 -10.20
N CYS A 268 4.48 -10.58 -10.88
CA CYS A 268 5.33 -9.47 -11.28
C CYS A 268 4.66 -8.67 -12.41
N ARG A 269 4.15 -7.48 -12.10
CA ARG A 269 3.48 -6.63 -13.11
C ARG A 269 4.48 -5.82 -13.95
N TRP A 270 4.11 -5.55 -15.20
CA TRP A 270 4.77 -4.55 -16.04
C TRP A 270 4.23 -3.15 -15.72
N ALA A 271 5.07 -2.29 -15.13
CA ALA A 271 4.71 -0.93 -14.77
C ALA A 271 5.16 0.05 -15.86
N VAL A 272 4.22 0.50 -16.70
CA VAL A 272 4.50 1.44 -17.81
C VAL A 272 5.12 2.77 -17.38
N SER A 273 4.95 3.19 -16.12
CA SER A 273 5.56 4.42 -15.58
C SER A 273 7.02 4.26 -15.14
N GLN A 274 7.53 3.04 -15.02
CA GLN A 274 8.93 2.80 -14.66
C GLN A 274 9.89 3.30 -15.73
N SER A 275 11.17 3.47 -15.35
CA SER A 275 12.25 3.85 -16.26
C SER A 275 11.98 5.15 -17.03
N GLY A 276 11.33 6.13 -16.38
CA GLY A 276 10.95 7.39 -17.02
C GLY A 276 9.85 7.23 -18.07
N GLY A 277 8.95 6.26 -17.90
CA GLY A 277 7.85 5.98 -18.82
C GLY A 277 8.16 4.90 -19.88
N ASP A 278 9.34 4.29 -19.85
CA ASP A 278 9.72 3.27 -20.82
C ASP A 278 9.25 1.84 -20.47
N GLY A 279 8.61 1.71 -19.30
CA GLY A 279 8.17 0.44 -18.76
C GLY A 279 9.26 -0.27 -17.98
N GLY A 280 8.83 -1.13 -17.05
CA GLY A 280 9.73 -1.88 -16.20
C GLY A 280 8.97 -2.83 -15.30
N ALA A 281 9.61 -3.95 -14.98
CA ALA A 281 9.03 -4.96 -14.13
C ALA A 281 9.03 -4.54 -12.66
N LYS A 282 8.00 -4.96 -11.91
CA LYS A 282 7.91 -4.85 -10.46
C LYS A 282 8.03 -6.21 -9.79
N SER A 283 8.39 -6.23 -8.52
CA SER A 283 8.42 -7.46 -7.73
C SER A 283 7.00 -7.92 -7.39
N THR A 284 6.89 -9.13 -6.87
CA THR A 284 5.64 -9.79 -6.50
C THR A 284 4.96 -9.03 -5.36
N PHE A 285 5.75 -8.61 -4.37
CA PHE A 285 5.27 -7.88 -3.19
C PHE A 285 5.47 -6.35 -3.29
N ASP A 286 5.47 -5.77 -4.49
CA ASP A 286 5.66 -4.32 -4.69
C ASP A 286 4.61 -3.44 -3.98
N ASN A 287 3.50 -4.05 -3.56
CA ASN A 287 2.42 -3.45 -2.80
C ASN A 287 2.07 -4.20 -1.50
N GLN A 288 3.01 -5.02 -0.99
CA GLN A 288 2.87 -5.80 0.25
C GLN A 288 1.74 -6.85 0.26
N ALA A 289 1.27 -7.28 -0.92
CA ALA A 289 0.23 -8.30 -1.04
C ALA A 289 0.51 -9.28 -2.20
N LEU A 290 0.01 -10.50 -2.09
CA LEU A 290 0.10 -11.49 -3.16
C LEU A 290 -1.12 -11.35 -4.08
N LYS A 291 -0.92 -10.95 -5.34
CA LYS A 291 -2.02 -10.73 -6.30
C LYS A 291 -1.86 -11.56 -7.55
N THR A 292 -2.93 -12.24 -7.92
CA THR A 292 -3.09 -12.86 -9.24
C THR A 292 -3.54 -11.80 -10.23
N ILE A 293 -2.77 -11.60 -11.30
CA ILE A 293 -2.99 -10.57 -12.32
C ILE A 293 -3.21 -11.20 -13.70
N PHE A 294 -3.79 -10.43 -14.63
CA PHE A 294 -4.12 -10.94 -15.97
C PHE A 294 -2.95 -10.91 -16.94
N ASN A 295 -1.94 -10.08 -16.68
CA ASN A 295 -0.73 -9.99 -17.47
C ASN A 295 0.45 -9.66 -16.56
N TRP A 296 1.60 -10.26 -16.84
CA TRP A 296 2.80 -10.18 -16.01
C TRP A 296 4.05 -10.16 -16.87
N VAL A 297 5.19 -10.00 -16.21
CA VAL A 297 6.51 -9.99 -16.83
C VAL A 297 7.41 -11.01 -16.15
N ASN A 298 8.10 -11.81 -16.96
CA ASN A 298 9.28 -12.57 -16.56
C ASN A 298 10.51 -11.79 -17.04
N ARG A 299 11.45 -11.50 -16.15
CA ARG A 299 12.75 -10.94 -16.52
C ARG A 299 13.63 -12.05 -17.09
N ALA A 300 14.55 -11.71 -17.98
CA ALA A 300 15.67 -12.59 -18.28
C ALA A 300 16.62 -12.66 -17.06
N PHE A 301 17.42 -13.71 -16.95
CA PHE A 301 18.24 -13.94 -15.75
C PHE A 301 19.24 -12.80 -15.50
N ASP A 302 19.89 -12.29 -16.55
CA ASP A 302 20.94 -11.27 -16.47
C ASP A 302 20.49 -9.92 -15.88
N VAL A 303 19.22 -9.57 -16.07
CA VAL A 303 18.60 -8.35 -15.53
C VAL A 303 17.71 -8.62 -14.32
N THR A 304 17.57 -9.87 -13.91
CA THR A 304 16.77 -10.22 -12.72
C THR A 304 17.53 -9.83 -11.46
N PRO A 305 16.91 -9.10 -10.52
CA PRO A 305 17.47 -8.94 -9.19
C PRO A 305 17.48 -10.30 -8.45
N TRP A 306 18.67 -10.85 -8.22
CA TRP A 306 18.85 -12.07 -7.43
C TRP A 306 19.97 -11.94 -6.40
N SER A 307 20.96 -11.09 -6.66
CA SER A 307 22.05 -10.77 -5.73
C SER A 307 21.56 -9.85 -4.61
N ILE A 308 22.02 -10.10 -3.37
CA ILE A 308 21.75 -9.23 -2.21
C ILE A 308 22.89 -8.22 -2.09
N GLU A 309 22.54 -6.95 -1.98
CA GLU A 309 23.50 -5.92 -1.59
C GLU A 309 23.78 -6.09 -0.09
N CYS A 310 25.02 -6.45 0.25
CA CYS A 310 25.42 -6.52 1.64
C CYS A 310 25.46 -5.09 2.21
N ALA A 311 24.52 -4.80 3.11
CA ALA A 311 24.55 -3.55 3.88
C ALA A 311 25.94 -3.36 4.52
N ARG A 312 26.34 -2.10 4.70
CA ARG A 312 27.55 -1.77 5.47
C ARG A 312 27.36 -2.33 6.88
N SER A 313 28.01 -3.46 7.15
CA SER A 313 27.97 -4.12 8.45
C SER A 313 29.30 -3.92 9.17
N THR A 314 29.21 -3.75 10.48
CA THR A 314 30.36 -3.88 11.36
C THR A 314 30.26 -5.27 11.98
N LEU A 315 31.34 -6.05 11.91
CA LEU A 315 31.37 -7.35 12.55
C LEU A 315 31.34 -7.16 14.06
N ILE A 316 30.22 -7.50 14.70
CA ILE A 316 30.12 -7.53 16.15
C ILE A 316 30.70 -8.88 16.59
N THR A 317 31.90 -8.86 17.17
CA THR A 317 32.51 -10.08 17.74
C THR A 317 31.97 -10.28 19.14
N ALA A 318 30.80 -10.90 19.23
CA ALA A 318 30.14 -11.26 20.48
C ALA A 318 29.57 -12.68 20.37
N LYS A 319 29.22 -13.27 21.52
CA LYS A 319 28.38 -14.47 21.52
C LYS A 319 27.01 -14.07 20.96
N ALA A 320 26.58 -14.73 19.90
CA ALA A 320 25.27 -14.51 19.29
C ALA A 320 24.52 -15.83 19.23
N ALA A 321 23.21 -15.77 19.42
CA ALA A 321 22.30 -16.89 19.24
C ALA A 321 21.12 -16.43 18.38
N VAL A 322 20.67 -17.30 17.48
CA VAL A 322 19.48 -17.08 16.65
C VAL A 322 18.53 -18.23 16.92
N GLN A 323 17.28 -17.91 17.26
CA GLN A 323 16.27 -18.88 17.65
C GLN A 323 14.93 -18.49 17.00
N ALA A 324 14.17 -19.51 16.60
CA ALA A 324 12.81 -19.36 16.10
C ALA A 324 11.85 -19.91 17.16
N GLU A 325 11.31 -19.02 17.99
CA GLU A 325 10.42 -19.36 19.12
C GLU A 325 9.23 -18.41 19.23
N ASP A 326 8.22 -18.81 20.00
CA ASP A 326 7.12 -17.93 20.37
C ASP A 326 7.60 -16.88 21.37
N ALA A 327 7.38 -15.60 21.04
CA ALA A 327 7.77 -14.47 21.87
C ALA A 327 7.09 -14.47 23.26
N GLY A 328 5.90 -15.07 23.39
CA GLY A 328 5.16 -15.17 24.64
C GLY A 328 5.78 -16.12 25.66
N VAL A 329 6.68 -17.02 25.23
CA VAL A 329 7.35 -17.99 26.10
C VAL A 329 8.86 -17.78 26.20
N SER A 330 9.38 -16.71 25.60
CA SER A 330 10.81 -16.41 25.65
C SER A 330 11.29 -16.23 27.09
N THR A 331 12.42 -16.84 27.41
CA THR A 331 13.03 -16.83 28.76
C THR A 331 14.41 -16.17 28.80
N ALA A 332 14.82 -15.56 27.69
CA ALA A 332 16.12 -14.93 27.59
C ALA A 332 16.16 -13.59 28.35
N ASP A 333 17.01 -13.51 29.37
CA ASP A 333 17.25 -12.26 30.08
C ASP A 333 18.02 -11.28 29.20
N ALA A 334 17.52 -10.04 29.08
CA ALA A 334 18.18 -8.98 28.30
C ALA A 334 17.94 -7.58 28.88
N ASP A 335 18.97 -6.72 28.79
CA ASP A 335 18.86 -5.31 29.18
C ASP A 335 17.98 -4.51 28.20
N ILE A 336 17.99 -4.91 26.92
CA ILE A 336 17.30 -4.24 25.82
C ILE A 336 16.60 -5.28 24.95
N PHE A 337 15.30 -5.12 24.78
CA PHE A 337 14.53 -5.83 23.75
C PHE A 337 14.24 -4.89 22.58
N ILE A 338 14.41 -5.35 21.35
CA ILE A 338 14.11 -4.58 20.12
C ILE A 338 13.16 -5.43 19.29
N THR A 339 11.98 -4.90 19.00
CA THR A 339 10.91 -5.62 18.30
C THR A 339 10.35 -4.82 17.13
N ASP A 340 10.03 -5.55 16.07
CA ASP A 340 9.20 -5.07 14.96
C ASP A 340 7.94 -5.97 14.90
N PRO A 341 6.96 -5.72 15.78
CA PRO A 341 5.75 -6.54 15.90
C PRO A 341 4.82 -6.37 14.69
N PRO A 342 3.87 -7.30 14.49
CA PRO A 342 2.85 -7.16 13.45
C PRO A 342 1.96 -5.92 13.67
N TYR A 343 1.65 -5.20 12.60
CA TYR A 343 0.79 -4.01 12.61
C TYR A 343 -0.69 -4.37 12.40
N ALA A 344 -1.23 -5.20 13.29
CA ALA A 344 -2.60 -5.72 13.21
C ALA A 344 -2.90 -6.43 11.87
N ASP A 345 -3.84 -5.94 11.07
CA ASP A 345 -4.28 -6.53 9.81
C ASP A 345 -3.61 -5.90 8.56
N ALA A 346 -2.56 -5.09 8.76
CA ALA A 346 -1.87 -4.39 7.67
C ALA A 346 -1.18 -5.33 6.67
N VAL A 347 -0.48 -6.36 7.16
CA VAL A 347 0.22 -7.35 6.32
C VAL A 347 0.10 -8.74 6.95
N HIS A 348 -0.33 -9.73 6.15
CA HIS A 348 -0.47 -11.12 6.60
C HIS A 348 0.85 -11.89 6.41
N TYR A 349 1.90 -11.51 7.16
CA TYR A 349 3.23 -12.11 7.05
C TYR A 349 3.22 -13.65 7.12
N HIS A 350 2.40 -14.21 8.01
CA HIS A 350 2.25 -15.65 8.18
C HIS A 350 1.69 -16.37 6.94
N GLU A 351 0.97 -15.67 6.06
CA GLU A 351 0.52 -16.21 4.79
C GLU A 351 1.57 -15.99 3.69
N ILE A 352 2.00 -14.74 3.48
CA ILE A 352 2.86 -14.40 2.35
C ILE A 352 4.29 -14.95 2.47
N THR A 353 4.76 -15.24 3.70
CA THR A 353 6.10 -15.86 3.90
C THR A 353 6.15 -17.28 3.36
N GLU A 354 5.01 -17.96 3.21
CA GLU A 354 4.93 -19.30 2.63
C GLU A 354 5.39 -19.35 1.18
N PHE A 355 5.21 -18.24 0.45
CA PHE A 355 5.76 -18.07 -0.89
C PHE A 355 7.27 -18.35 -0.91
N PHE A 356 8.01 -17.89 0.12
CA PHE A 356 9.44 -18.12 0.24
C PHE A 356 9.74 -19.48 0.87
N ILE A 357 9.05 -19.84 1.97
CA ILE A 357 9.25 -21.14 2.65
C ILE A 357 9.11 -22.31 1.68
N ALA A 358 8.17 -22.24 0.74
CA ALA A 358 7.97 -23.26 -0.28
C ALA A 358 9.24 -23.57 -1.10
N TRP A 359 10.10 -22.58 -1.33
CA TRP A 359 11.42 -22.74 -1.94
C TRP A 359 12.49 -23.14 -0.93
N LEU A 360 12.47 -22.60 0.29
CA LEU A 360 13.59 -22.74 1.24
C LEU A 360 13.54 -24.01 2.10
N ARG A 361 12.36 -24.61 2.28
CA ARG A 361 12.15 -25.68 3.27
C ARG A 361 12.88 -27.00 2.99
N LYS A 362 13.26 -27.25 1.74
CA LYS A 362 13.99 -28.46 1.34
C LYS A 362 15.48 -28.16 1.27
N ASN A 363 16.28 -29.02 1.89
CA ASN A 363 17.74 -28.92 1.97
C ASN A 363 18.26 -27.59 2.56
N PRO A 364 17.72 -27.10 3.69
CA PRO A 364 18.26 -25.92 4.35
C PRO A 364 19.72 -26.15 4.79
N PRO A 365 20.63 -25.20 4.50
CA PRO A 365 22.03 -25.31 4.92
C PRO A 365 22.18 -25.01 6.42
N PRO A 366 23.18 -25.59 7.12
CA PRO A 366 23.51 -25.17 8.48
C PRO A 366 23.81 -23.67 8.56
N PRO A 367 23.31 -22.94 9.59
CA PRO A 367 22.64 -23.43 10.80
C PRO A 367 21.10 -23.51 10.69
N PHE A 368 20.53 -23.32 9.51
CA PHE A 368 19.08 -23.28 9.30
C PHE A 368 18.45 -24.67 9.14
N ASP A 369 19.27 -25.73 9.12
CA ASP A 369 18.85 -27.12 9.06
C ASP A 369 18.08 -27.59 10.31
N GLN A 370 18.26 -26.89 11.43
CA GLN A 370 17.54 -27.15 12.68
C GLN A 370 16.20 -26.41 12.79
N TRP A 371 15.87 -25.53 11.83
CA TRP A 371 14.66 -24.71 11.90
C TRP A 371 13.43 -25.52 11.51
N THR A 372 12.28 -25.14 12.07
CA THR A 372 10.99 -25.60 11.54
C THR A 372 10.60 -24.73 10.36
N TRP A 373 10.65 -25.30 9.17
CA TRP A 373 10.35 -24.61 7.91
C TRP A 373 8.85 -24.65 7.58
N ASP A 374 8.06 -24.09 8.49
CA ASP A 374 6.66 -23.71 8.26
C ASP A 374 6.50 -22.20 8.55
N SER A 375 5.29 -21.69 8.33
CA SER A 375 4.95 -20.28 8.54
C SER A 375 4.61 -19.94 10.00
N ARG A 376 4.59 -20.94 10.89
CA ARG A 376 4.13 -20.79 12.29
C ARG A 376 2.82 -20.01 12.42
N ARG A 377 1.87 -20.22 11.48
CA ARG A 377 0.57 -19.50 11.43
C ARG A 377 -0.20 -19.48 12.75
N GLU A 378 -0.05 -20.53 13.54
CA GLU A 378 -0.69 -20.68 14.84
C GLU A 378 -0.06 -19.78 15.93
N LEU A 379 1.24 -19.50 15.82
CA LEU A 379 1.98 -18.63 16.74
C LEU A 379 1.94 -17.16 16.32
N ALA A 380 1.54 -16.88 15.08
CA ALA A 380 1.49 -15.53 14.56
C ALA A 380 0.44 -14.69 15.29
N ILE A 381 0.90 -13.64 15.96
CA ILE A 381 0.04 -12.58 16.48
C ILE A 381 -0.61 -11.88 15.27
N LYS A 382 -1.92 -12.06 15.09
CA LYS A 382 -2.62 -11.68 13.85
C LYS A 382 -4.01 -11.10 14.10
N GLY A 383 -4.54 -10.44 13.07
CA GLY A 383 -5.90 -9.89 13.06
C GLY A 383 -6.03 -8.58 13.82
N SER A 384 -7.26 -8.27 14.22
CA SER A 384 -7.62 -7.10 15.03
C SER A 384 -8.48 -7.52 16.21
N GLY A 385 -8.52 -6.70 17.27
CA GLY A 385 -9.30 -6.99 18.46
C GLY A 385 -8.58 -7.90 19.47
N ASP A 386 -9.35 -8.72 20.19
CA ASP A 386 -8.88 -9.32 21.45
C ASP A 386 -7.73 -10.33 21.30
N ASP A 387 -7.69 -11.13 20.23
CA ASP A 387 -6.63 -12.13 20.06
C ASP A 387 -5.29 -11.49 19.71
N PHE A 388 -5.32 -10.43 18.88
CA PHE A 388 -4.16 -9.57 18.65
C PHE A 388 -3.66 -8.94 19.97
N ARG A 389 -4.57 -8.35 20.76
CA ARG A 389 -4.21 -7.75 22.06
C ARG A 389 -3.60 -8.77 23.01
N ARG A 390 -4.21 -9.96 23.14
CA ARG A 390 -3.72 -11.05 24.00
C ARG A 390 -2.32 -11.49 23.61
N GLY A 391 -2.09 -11.82 22.34
CA GLY A 391 -0.79 -12.25 21.86
C GLY A 391 0.30 -11.19 22.07
N MET A 392 -0.01 -9.92 21.79
CA MET A 392 0.92 -8.81 22.07
C MET A 392 1.21 -8.67 23.57
N VAL A 393 0.18 -8.74 24.43
CA VAL A 393 0.37 -8.67 25.89
C VAL A 393 1.27 -9.80 26.38
N ASP A 394 1.04 -11.04 25.93
CA ASP A 394 1.82 -12.19 26.37
C ASP A 394 3.29 -12.05 25.98
N ALA A 395 3.57 -11.66 24.73
CA ALA A 395 4.93 -11.39 24.24
C ALA A 395 5.63 -10.28 25.05
N TYR A 396 5.00 -9.11 25.18
CA TYR A 396 5.60 -7.98 25.88
C TYR A 396 5.75 -8.23 27.39
N LYS A 397 4.83 -8.98 28.00
CA LYS A 397 4.90 -9.36 29.41
C LYS A 397 6.02 -10.36 29.68
N ALA A 398 6.26 -11.31 28.76
CA ALA A 398 7.39 -12.22 28.84
C ALA A 398 8.72 -11.44 28.79
N MET A 399 8.86 -10.54 27.82
CA MET A 399 10.03 -9.65 27.74
C MET A 399 10.18 -8.78 28.99
N THR A 400 9.09 -8.22 29.53
CA THR A 400 9.12 -7.42 30.76
C THR A 400 9.61 -8.21 31.97
N LYS A 401 9.23 -9.48 32.09
CA LYS A 401 9.66 -10.38 33.18
C LYS A 401 11.17 -10.64 33.13
N HIS A 402 11.73 -10.73 31.92
CA HIS A 402 13.13 -11.03 31.64
C HIS A 402 13.98 -9.77 31.37
N MET A 403 13.45 -8.60 31.72
CA MET A 403 14.14 -7.32 31.62
C MET A 403 14.48 -6.79 33.02
N PRO A 404 15.65 -6.18 33.27
CA PRO A 404 15.92 -5.51 34.55
C PRO A 404 15.09 -4.22 34.69
N ASP A 405 15.01 -3.65 35.90
CA ASP A 405 14.18 -2.47 36.16
C ASP A 405 14.67 -1.20 35.45
N ASN A 406 15.98 -1.11 35.17
CA ASN A 406 16.59 -0.06 34.36
C ASN A 406 16.67 -0.41 32.86
N GLY A 407 16.15 -1.57 32.45
CA GLY A 407 16.13 -2.02 31.06
C GLY A 407 15.13 -1.27 30.18
N MET A 408 15.17 -1.54 28.88
CA MET A 408 14.31 -0.89 27.88
C MET A 408 13.77 -1.86 26.85
N GLN A 409 12.57 -1.55 26.33
CA GLN A 409 12.05 -2.19 25.12
C GLN A 409 11.87 -1.15 24.03
N CYS A 410 12.28 -1.46 22.82
CA CYS A 410 12.17 -0.62 21.64
C CYS A 410 11.19 -1.29 20.68
N VAL A 411 10.11 -0.59 20.35
CA VAL A 411 9.03 -1.11 19.49
C VAL A 411 8.90 -0.24 18.26
N MET A 412 9.05 -0.84 17.09
CA MET A 412 8.71 -0.20 15.82
C MET A 412 7.21 -0.40 15.55
N PHE A 413 6.47 0.67 15.25
CA PHE A 413 5.04 0.56 15.01
C PHE A 413 4.52 1.61 14.05
N THR A 414 3.60 1.24 13.18
CA THR A 414 2.97 2.17 12.23
C THR A 414 1.56 1.73 11.87
N HIS A 415 0.57 2.57 12.19
CA HIS A 415 -0.83 2.30 11.82
C HIS A 415 -1.63 3.60 11.71
N GLN A 416 -2.56 3.69 10.74
CA GLN A 416 -3.39 4.89 10.55
C GLN A 416 -4.64 4.89 11.44
N ASP A 417 -5.14 3.71 11.84
CA ASP A 417 -6.34 3.60 12.66
C ASP A 417 -6.06 3.94 14.14
N THR A 418 -6.76 4.95 14.65
CA THR A 418 -6.83 5.33 16.06
C THR A 418 -7.18 4.17 17.00
N GLY A 419 -8.03 3.24 16.58
CA GLY A 419 -8.45 2.10 17.40
C GLY A 419 -7.29 1.18 17.74
N VAL A 420 -6.39 0.97 16.78
CA VAL A 420 -5.17 0.17 16.97
C VAL A 420 -4.21 0.87 17.95
N TRP A 421 -4.12 2.20 17.92
CA TRP A 421 -3.32 2.95 18.91
C TRP A 421 -3.90 2.85 20.32
N SER A 422 -5.24 2.83 20.48
CA SER A 422 -5.87 2.55 21.77
C SER A 422 -5.58 1.13 22.28
N ASP A 423 -5.54 0.15 21.37
CA ASP A 423 -5.16 -1.22 21.71
C ASP A 423 -3.70 -1.28 22.18
N MET A 424 -2.78 -0.56 21.54
CA MET A 424 -1.37 -0.44 21.97
C MET A 424 -1.22 0.13 23.38
N VAL A 425 -2.00 1.16 23.75
CA VAL A 425 -2.01 1.68 25.14
C VAL A 425 -2.38 0.57 26.13
N SER A 426 -3.42 -0.19 25.80
CA SER A 426 -3.91 -1.29 26.64
C SER A 426 -2.87 -2.42 26.75
N ILE A 427 -2.24 -2.79 25.64
CA ILE A 427 -1.18 -3.81 25.57
C ILE A 427 -0.04 -3.44 26.52
N PHE A 428 0.48 -2.22 26.43
CA PHE A 428 1.63 -1.81 27.26
C PHE A 428 1.26 -1.71 28.74
N TRP A 429 0.06 -1.24 29.08
CA TRP A 429 -0.40 -1.27 30.47
C TRP A 429 -0.45 -2.68 31.04
N ALA A 430 -1.06 -3.61 30.31
CA ALA A 430 -1.19 -5.02 30.69
C ALA A 430 0.16 -5.72 30.79
N ALA A 431 1.13 -5.33 29.95
CA ALA A 431 2.51 -5.81 29.99
C ALA A 431 3.38 -5.17 31.10
N GLY A 432 2.84 -4.22 31.88
CA GLY A 432 3.58 -3.53 32.95
C GLY A 432 4.56 -2.47 32.46
N LEU A 433 4.37 -1.98 31.23
CA LEU A 433 5.27 -1.04 30.55
C LEU A 433 4.70 0.38 30.57
N GLN A 434 5.63 1.34 30.46
CA GLN A 434 5.36 2.76 30.22
C GLN A 434 6.21 3.22 29.05
N VAL A 435 5.62 4.00 28.14
CA VAL A 435 6.37 4.69 27.09
C VAL A 435 7.06 5.92 27.67
N VAL A 436 8.37 6.00 27.45
CA VAL A 436 9.24 7.09 27.90
C VAL A 436 9.79 7.93 26.75
N GLY A 437 9.75 7.40 25.53
CA GLY A 437 10.12 8.10 24.30
C GLY A 437 9.28 7.64 23.12
N ALA A 438 8.97 8.57 22.22
CA ALA A 438 8.29 8.30 20.97
C ALA A 438 8.99 9.11 19.87
N TRP A 439 9.63 8.41 18.94
CA TRP A 439 10.41 9.03 17.87
C TRP A 439 9.76 8.74 16.54
N TYR A 440 9.42 9.80 15.81
CA TYR A 440 8.95 9.68 14.45
C TYR A 440 10.14 9.72 13.50
N ILE A 441 10.32 8.67 12.69
CA ILE A 441 11.42 8.56 11.72
C ILE A 441 10.83 8.54 10.32
N ALA A 442 11.20 9.53 9.50
CA ALA A 442 10.90 9.50 8.08
C ALA A 442 11.69 8.35 7.43
N THR A 443 10.99 7.42 6.80
CA THR A 443 11.62 6.28 6.13
C THR A 443 11.96 6.64 4.69
N GLU A 444 13.12 6.18 4.21
CA GLU A 444 13.64 6.51 2.88
C GLU A 444 12.86 5.75 1.79
N THR A 445 11.68 6.27 1.39
CA THR A 445 11.06 5.86 0.12
C THR A 445 10.83 7.05 -0.79
N THR A 446 11.87 7.40 -1.56
CA THR A 446 11.79 8.30 -2.71
C THR A 446 11.10 7.58 -3.88
N SER A 447 9.79 7.66 -3.99
CA SER A 447 9.11 7.33 -5.25
C SER A 447 7.87 8.19 -5.47
N GLU A 448 7.36 8.22 -6.70
CA GLU A 448 6.11 8.91 -7.08
C GLU A 448 4.86 8.46 -6.26
N LEU A 449 4.97 7.40 -5.45
CA LEU A 449 4.00 7.04 -4.39
C LEU A 449 3.82 8.14 -3.33
N LYS A 450 4.69 9.18 -3.30
CA LYS A 450 4.52 10.41 -2.52
C LYS A 450 3.21 11.16 -2.81
N LYS A 451 2.57 10.92 -3.97
CA LYS A 451 1.26 11.52 -4.30
C LYS A 451 0.13 10.67 -3.70
N GLY A 452 -0.18 10.91 -2.42
CA GLY A 452 -1.31 10.30 -1.71
C GLY A 452 -1.13 10.36 -0.18
N GLY A 453 -2.23 10.25 0.58
CA GLY A 453 -2.25 10.31 2.06
C GLY A 453 -1.72 9.05 2.76
N TYR A 454 -0.64 8.47 2.24
CA TYR A 454 0.04 7.33 2.86
C TYR A 454 1.04 7.81 3.90
N VAL A 455 1.18 7.02 4.96
CA VAL A 455 2.23 7.19 5.96
C VAL A 455 3.62 7.01 5.33
N GLN A 456 4.54 7.94 5.59
CA GLN A 456 5.90 7.96 5.03
C GLN A 456 6.99 7.72 6.08
N GLY A 457 6.60 7.51 7.34
CA GLY A 457 7.52 7.23 8.43
C GLY A 457 7.04 6.13 9.36
N THR A 458 7.89 5.80 10.33
CA THR A 458 7.60 4.83 11.38
C THR A 458 7.77 5.48 12.75
N VAL A 459 7.03 4.97 13.75
CA VAL A 459 7.18 5.40 15.13
C VAL A 459 8.02 4.37 15.87
N ILE A 460 9.12 4.83 16.46
CA ILE A 460 9.90 4.06 17.43
C ILE A 460 9.46 4.46 18.84
N LEU A 461 8.88 3.52 19.56
CA LEU A 461 8.49 3.68 20.96
C LEU A 461 9.57 3.09 21.86
N MET A 462 10.03 3.89 22.82
CA MET A 462 10.95 3.46 23.86
C MET A 462 10.16 3.25 25.15
N LEU A 463 10.20 2.04 25.70
CA LEU A 463 9.44 1.63 26.87
C LEU A 463 10.36 1.26 28.03
N ARG A 464 9.85 1.43 29.25
CA ARG A 464 10.45 0.95 30.50
C ARG A 464 9.41 0.24 31.34
N LYS A 465 9.87 -0.54 32.33
CA LYS A 465 8.97 -0.99 33.40
C LYS A 465 8.31 0.21 34.05
N ARG A 466 7.01 0.09 34.29
CA ARG A 466 6.27 1.11 35.00
C ARG A 466 6.78 1.18 36.45
N PRO A 467 7.14 2.36 36.96
CA PRO A 467 7.66 2.50 38.32
C PRO A 467 6.60 2.11 39.36
N ALA A 468 7.05 1.58 40.50
CA ALA A 468 6.18 1.32 41.63
C ALA A 468 5.56 2.63 42.18
N GLY A 469 4.29 2.57 42.58
CA GLY A 469 3.56 3.70 43.17
C GLY A 469 2.29 4.05 42.39
N ASP A 470 1.29 4.59 43.09
CA ASP A 470 0.01 4.95 42.50
C ASP A 470 0.07 6.36 41.86
N ARG A 471 -0.24 6.40 40.57
CA ARG A 471 -0.38 7.60 39.74
C ARG A 471 -1.81 7.62 39.17
N PRO A 472 -2.80 8.04 39.97
CA PRO A 472 -4.17 8.15 39.51
C PRO A 472 -4.31 9.27 38.48
N GLY A 473 -4.89 8.91 37.34
CA GLY A 473 -5.24 9.78 36.25
C GLY A 473 -6.74 10.10 36.26
N PHE A 474 -7.08 11.38 36.29
CA PHE A 474 -8.45 11.85 36.01
C PHE A 474 -8.44 12.59 34.69
N LYS A 475 -9.54 12.49 33.93
CA LYS A 475 -9.70 13.10 32.60
C LYS A 475 -9.27 14.58 32.58
N GLN A 476 -9.63 15.35 33.62
CA GLN A 476 -9.27 16.77 33.75
C GLN A 476 -7.76 17.03 33.85
N ARG A 477 -6.97 16.06 34.33
CA ARG A 477 -5.50 16.16 34.41
C ARG A 477 -4.80 15.54 33.20
N ILE A 478 -5.33 14.44 32.68
CA ILE A 478 -4.74 13.71 31.56
C ILE A 478 -4.81 14.55 30.28
N LEU A 479 -5.99 15.13 29.98
CA LEU A 479 -6.21 15.81 28.71
C LEU A 479 -5.28 17.02 28.49
N PRO A 480 -5.07 17.94 29.45
CA PRO A 480 -4.11 19.02 29.28
C PRO A 480 -2.68 18.52 29.11
N ALA A 481 -2.31 17.42 29.77
CA ALA A 481 -0.97 16.83 29.65
C ALA A 481 -0.75 16.22 28.26
N VAL A 482 -1.73 15.47 27.76
CA VAL A 482 -1.73 14.91 26.39
C VAL A 482 -1.63 16.04 25.38
N LYS A 483 -2.47 17.08 25.49
CA LYS A 483 -2.44 18.23 24.59
C LYS A 483 -1.06 18.89 24.56
N ARG A 484 -0.45 19.11 25.74
CA ARG A 484 0.89 19.71 25.83
C ARG A 484 1.95 18.85 25.15
N GLU A 485 1.93 17.54 25.34
CA GLU A 485 2.90 16.62 24.72
C GLU A 485 2.72 16.56 23.20
N VAL A 486 1.46 16.47 22.73
CA VAL A 486 1.14 16.52 21.29
C VAL A 486 1.60 17.85 20.69
N ASP A 487 1.26 18.98 21.30
CA ASP A 487 1.70 20.30 20.84
C ASP A 487 3.23 20.39 20.73
N ALA A 488 3.96 19.89 21.73
CA ALA A 488 5.42 19.89 21.72
C ALA A 488 6.00 19.03 20.59
N GLN A 489 5.49 17.80 20.44
CA GLN A 489 5.93 16.85 19.41
C GLN A 489 5.67 17.40 17.99
N ILE A 490 4.46 17.89 17.73
CA ILE A 490 4.08 18.41 16.41
C ILE A 490 4.86 19.67 16.07
N LYS A 491 5.06 20.59 17.01
CA LYS A 491 5.87 21.80 16.77
C LYS A 491 7.32 21.45 16.43
N GLN A 492 7.91 20.47 17.11
CA GLN A 492 9.25 20.00 16.79
C GLN A 492 9.33 19.44 15.36
N MET A 493 8.35 18.63 14.96
CA MET A 493 8.31 18.07 13.60
C MET A 493 8.05 19.13 12.53
N LEU A 494 7.17 20.10 12.79
CA LEU A 494 6.92 21.23 11.89
C LEU A 494 8.18 22.10 11.73
N HIS A 495 8.93 22.32 12.80
CA HIS A 495 10.21 23.01 12.73
C HIS A 495 11.21 22.26 11.83
N LEU A 496 11.32 20.94 11.98
CA LEU A 496 12.14 20.09 11.10
C LEU A 496 11.66 20.14 9.63
N ASN A 497 10.36 20.22 9.38
CA ASN A 497 9.81 20.43 8.04
C ASN A 497 10.30 21.74 7.44
N THR A 498 10.18 22.86 8.15
CA THR A 498 10.65 24.17 7.69
C THR A 498 12.16 24.17 7.41
N GLU A 499 12.96 23.60 8.32
CA GLU A 499 14.42 23.51 8.11
C GLU A 499 14.79 22.63 6.92
N THR A 500 14.09 21.50 6.73
CA THR A 500 14.36 20.57 5.64
C THR A 500 13.90 21.14 4.31
N GLU A 501 12.75 21.81 4.26
CA GLU A 501 12.25 22.48 3.06
C GLU A 501 13.20 23.58 2.61
N ALA A 502 13.73 24.38 3.54
CA ALA A 502 14.74 25.39 3.24
C ALA A 502 16.04 24.80 2.67
N LYS A 503 16.43 23.58 3.07
CA LYS A 503 17.68 22.92 2.64
C LYS A 503 17.52 22.05 1.39
N LEU A 504 16.40 21.34 1.28
CA LEU A 504 16.16 20.26 0.30
C LEU A 504 14.97 20.53 -0.63
N GLY A 505 14.26 21.65 -0.46
CA GLY A 505 13.15 22.07 -1.33
C GLY A 505 11.81 21.35 -1.09
N ALA A 506 11.70 20.52 -0.05
CA ALA A 506 10.46 19.87 0.35
C ALA A 506 10.46 19.52 1.86
N PRO A 507 9.29 19.48 2.51
CA PRO A 507 9.17 19.02 3.90
C PRO A 507 9.50 17.52 4.03
N VAL A 508 9.93 17.11 5.23
CA VAL A 508 10.29 15.72 5.53
C VAL A 508 9.08 14.87 5.97
N PHE A 509 8.09 15.50 6.60
CA PHE A 509 6.87 14.86 7.09
C PHE A 509 5.63 15.43 6.41
N ASN A 510 4.70 14.55 6.06
CA ASN A 510 3.36 14.91 5.60
C ASN A 510 2.36 14.97 6.77
N ASP A 511 1.11 15.28 6.47
CA ASP A 511 0.06 15.40 7.49
C ASP A 511 -0.25 14.11 8.24
N SER A 512 -0.27 12.98 7.52
CA SER A 512 -0.52 11.67 8.12
C SER A 512 0.62 11.31 9.08
N ASP A 513 1.85 11.69 8.75
CA ASP A 513 3.01 11.53 9.62
C ASP A 513 2.84 12.33 10.92
N LEU A 514 2.44 13.60 10.81
CA LEU A 514 2.18 14.48 11.95
C LEU A 514 1.03 13.95 12.81
N GLN A 515 -0.07 13.48 12.22
CA GLN A 515 -1.18 12.89 12.97
C GLN A 515 -0.73 11.69 13.83
N MET A 516 0.05 10.77 13.27
CA MET A 516 0.52 9.61 14.04
C MET A 516 1.50 9.98 15.14
N ALA A 517 2.36 10.98 14.91
CA ALA A 517 3.21 11.49 15.98
C ALA A 517 2.38 12.02 17.16
N GLY A 518 1.21 12.61 16.88
CA GLY A 518 0.23 12.97 17.90
C GLY A 518 -0.29 11.76 18.70
N TYR A 519 -0.59 10.64 18.04
CA TYR A 519 -0.99 9.41 18.74
C TYR A 519 0.12 8.85 19.64
N ALA A 520 1.35 8.82 19.13
CA ALA A 520 2.51 8.36 19.87
C ALA A 520 2.80 9.24 21.10
N ALA A 521 2.67 10.56 20.94
CA ALA A 521 2.77 11.54 22.03
C ALA A 521 1.69 11.32 23.11
N ALA A 522 0.45 11.08 22.71
CA ALA A 522 -0.63 10.78 23.65
C ALA A 522 -0.36 9.48 24.43
N LEU A 523 0.13 8.46 23.75
CA LEU A 523 0.47 7.17 24.32
C LEU A 523 1.58 7.28 25.38
N LYS A 524 2.59 8.13 25.16
CA LYS A 524 3.62 8.46 26.16
C LYS A 524 3.04 9.02 27.46
N VAL A 525 2.04 9.89 27.37
CA VAL A 525 1.37 10.46 28.55
C VAL A 525 0.47 9.44 29.23
N LEU A 526 -0.36 8.74 28.45
CA LEU A 526 -1.34 7.78 28.96
C LEU A 526 -0.68 6.63 29.72
N THR A 527 0.36 6.03 29.13
CA THR A 527 1.04 4.87 29.71
C THR A 527 1.76 5.17 31.03
N GLY A 528 1.88 6.45 31.42
CA GLY A 528 2.47 6.87 32.70
C GLY A 528 1.52 6.85 33.91
N PHE A 529 0.22 6.61 33.72
CA PHE A 529 -0.77 6.50 34.79
C PHE A 529 -1.02 5.03 35.19
N THR A 530 -1.39 4.79 36.45
CA THR A 530 -1.68 3.45 37.00
C THR A 530 -3.18 3.20 37.21
N SER A 531 -3.99 4.25 37.30
CA SER A 531 -5.44 4.14 37.33
C SER A 531 -6.09 5.27 36.53
N ILE A 532 -7.25 5.02 35.95
CA ILE A 532 -8.06 6.04 35.26
C ILE A 532 -9.46 6.02 35.83
N GLY A 533 -9.90 7.14 36.39
CA GLY A 533 -11.25 7.24 36.97
C GLY A 533 -11.48 6.30 38.16
N GLY A 534 -10.41 5.90 38.87
CA GLY A 534 -10.47 4.99 40.01
C GLY A 534 -10.37 3.50 39.67
N GLU A 535 -10.33 3.13 38.38
CA GLU A 535 -10.08 1.76 37.92
C GLU A 535 -8.60 1.57 37.58
N ASP A 536 -7.99 0.45 38.02
CA ASP A 536 -6.62 0.09 37.66
C ASP A 536 -6.49 -0.15 36.14
N VAL A 537 -5.46 0.43 35.53
CA VAL A 537 -5.28 0.39 34.07
C VAL A 537 -4.98 -1.02 33.55
N THR A 538 -4.37 -1.88 34.36
CA THR A 538 -4.07 -3.27 33.99
C THR A 538 -5.35 -4.08 33.89
N SER A 539 -6.20 -3.96 34.90
CA SER A 539 -7.52 -4.60 34.97
C SER A 539 -8.44 -4.10 33.85
N PHE A 540 -8.43 -2.79 33.62
CA PHE A 540 -9.14 -2.15 32.51
C PHE A 540 -8.66 -2.68 31.15
N ALA A 541 -7.34 -2.78 30.93
CA ALA A 541 -6.76 -3.25 29.68
C ALA A 541 -7.04 -4.72 29.36
N LEU A 542 -7.14 -5.58 30.39
CA LEU A 542 -7.41 -7.01 30.23
C LEU A 542 -8.91 -7.33 30.02
N ARG A 543 -9.80 -6.35 30.21
CA ARG A 543 -11.23 -6.54 29.99
C ARG A 543 -11.52 -6.77 28.48
N PRO A 544 -12.38 -7.74 28.13
CA PRO A 544 -12.88 -7.90 26.76
C PRO A 544 -13.66 -6.65 26.32
N ARG A 545 -13.39 -6.15 25.10
CA ARG A 545 -14.12 -5.00 24.55
C ARG A 545 -15.50 -5.42 24.08
N ARG A 546 -16.54 -4.64 24.39
CA ARG A 546 -17.87 -4.82 23.80
C ARG A 546 -17.93 -4.13 22.44
N GLN A 547 -18.59 -4.75 21.47
CA GLN A 547 -18.74 -4.17 20.14
C GLN A 547 -19.47 -2.82 20.23
N GLY A 548 -18.85 -1.76 19.69
CA GLY A 548 -19.38 -0.39 19.72
C GLY A 548 -19.17 0.37 21.03
N GLU A 549 -18.44 -0.19 22.01
CA GLU A 549 -18.08 0.51 23.24
C GLU A 549 -16.94 1.51 22.99
N THR A 550 -17.18 2.79 23.29
CA THR A 550 -16.13 3.82 23.31
C THR A 550 -15.60 3.95 24.74
N THR A 551 -14.30 3.73 24.91
CA THR A 551 -13.66 3.83 26.23
C THR A 551 -13.07 5.21 26.50
N VAL A 552 -12.72 5.50 27.76
CA VAL A 552 -12.00 6.74 28.13
C VAL A 552 -10.68 6.87 27.37
N VAL A 553 -10.00 5.77 27.06
CA VAL A 553 -8.77 5.78 26.25
C VAL A 553 -9.07 6.20 24.83
N ASP A 554 -10.11 5.65 24.21
CA ASP A 554 -10.52 6.01 22.84
C ASP A 554 -10.88 7.50 22.74
N GLU A 555 -11.55 8.03 23.76
CA GLU A 555 -11.84 9.46 23.82
C GLU A 555 -10.57 10.31 23.90
N ILE A 556 -9.57 9.91 24.71
CA ILE A 556 -8.33 10.67 24.89
C ILE A 556 -7.46 10.59 23.62
N VAL A 557 -7.32 9.40 23.01
CA VAL A 557 -6.62 9.22 21.74
C VAL A 557 -7.31 10.01 20.62
N GLY A 558 -8.65 10.01 20.59
CA GLY A 558 -9.43 10.84 19.67
C GLY A 558 -9.20 12.34 19.87
N GLN A 559 -9.11 12.82 21.11
CA GLN A 559 -8.77 14.23 21.39
C GLN A 559 -7.32 14.58 21.04
N ALA A 560 -6.38 13.64 21.19
CA ALA A 560 -5.02 13.81 20.70
C ALA A 560 -5.00 13.94 19.17
N ALA A 561 -5.80 13.14 18.45
CA ALA A 561 -6.01 13.28 17.01
C ALA A 561 -6.46 14.69 16.65
N GLU A 562 -7.49 15.17 17.34
CA GLU A 562 -8.08 16.49 17.10
C GLU A 562 -7.07 17.61 17.40
N THR A 563 -6.28 17.46 18.46
CA THR A 563 -5.21 18.40 18.82
C THR A 563 -4.15 18.46 17.75
N ALA A 564 -3.62 17.30 17.32
CA ALA A 564 -2.62 17.23 16.25
C ALA A 564 -3.16 17.87 14.96
N ASN A 565 -4.40 17.56 14.58
CA ASN A 565 -5.05 18.13 13.40
C ASN A 565 -5.33 19.63 13.52
N SER A 566 -5.60 20.12 14.72
CA SER A 566 -5.78 21.56 14.95
C SER A 566 -4.49 22.36 14.78
N LEU A 567 -3.32 21.72 14.83
CA LEU A 567 -2.03 22.35 14.55
C LEU A 567 -1.66 22.33 13.06
N LEU A 568 -2.38 21.55 12.25
CA LEU A 568 -2.19 21.45 10.80
C LEU A 568 -3.00 22.54 10.09
N VAL A 569 -2.48 23.77 10.12
CA VAL A 569 -3.11 24.91 9.44
C VAL A 569 -3.02 24.70 7.91
N PRO A 570 -4.12 24.78 7.16
CA PRO A 570 -4.10 24.74 5.69
C PRO A 570 -3.28 25.86 5.07
N ASP A 571 -2.63 25.57 3.94
CA ASP A 571 -1.82 26.55 3.22
C ASP A 571 -2.70 27.70 2.70
N GLY A 572 -2.41 28.92 3.15
CA GLY A 572 -3.16 30.13 2.79
C GLY A 572 -4.32 30.47 3.74
N LEU A 573 -4.36 29.86 4.94
CA LEU A 573 -5.26 30.23 6.02
C LEU A 573 -4.46 30.64 7.26
N GLU A 574 -4.88 31.68 7.98
CA GLU A 574 -4.18 32.12 9.19
C GLU A 574 -4.47 31.19 10.39
N ALA A 575 -3.46 31.00 11.25
CA ALA A 575 -3.57 30.13 12.42
C ALA A 575 -4.66 30.60 13.40
N GLU A 576 -4.87 31.91 13.53
CA GLU A 576 -5.93 32.49 14.36
C GLU A 576 -7.32 32.13 13.82
N THR A 577 -7.52 32.23 12.50
CA THR A 577 -8.76 31.82 11.84
C THR A 577 -9.01 30.34 12.07
N TRP A 578 -8.02 29.50 11.76
CA TRP A 578 -8.09 28.04 11.94
C TRP A 578 -8.46 27.62 13.36
N GLY A 579 -7.87 28.28 14.36
CA GLY A 579 -8.14 28.06 15.78
C GLY A 579 -9.59 28.34 16.20
N ALA A 580 -10.28 29.25 15.49
CA ALA A 580 -11.66 29.64 15.77
C ALA A 580 -12.73 28.79 15.04
N LEU A 581 -12.34 27.94 14.10
CA LEU A 581 -13.28 27.13 13.30
C LEU A 581 -13.81 25.90 14.04
N SER A 582 -15.06 25.54 13.76
CA SER A 582 -15.66 24.28 14.20
C SER A 582 -15.16 23.08 13.38
N GLY A 583 -15.40 21.86 13.86
CA GLY A 583 -14.96 20.61 13.22
C GLY A 583 -15.34 20.50 11.74
N ILE A 584 -16.61 20.76 11.40
CA ILE A 584 -17.10 20.72 10.01
C ILE A 584 -16.42 21.77 9.11
N GLN A 585 -16.13 22.97 9.63
CA GLN A 585 -15.44 24.02 8.88
C GLN A 585 -13.98 23.64 8.62
N ARG A 586 -13.30 23.11 9.64
CA ARG A 586 -11.93 22.59 9.53
C ARG A 586 -11.86 21.46 8.52
N PHE A 587 -12.78 20.51 8.60
CA PHE A 587 -12.87 19.40 7.66
C PHE A 587 -13.03 19.88 6.22
N TYR A 588 -13.98 20.78 5.94
CA TYR A 588 -14.20 21.28 4.58
C TYR A 588 -12.98 22.02 4.02
N LEU A 589 -12.42 22.98 4.77
CA LEU A 589 -11.28 23.76 4.28
C LEU A 589 -10.02 22.89 4.13
N ARG A 590 -9.77 21.95 5.05
CA ARG A 590 -8.62 21.05 4.95
C ARG A 590 -8.73 20.09 3.77
N MET A 591 -9.90 19.48 3.59
CA MET A 591 -10.09 18.57 2.47
C MET A 591 -10.05 19.31 1.13
N LEU A 592 -10.50 20.58 1.08
CA LEU A 592 -10.35 21.42 -0.10
C LEU A 592 -8.87 21.69 -0.43
N ASP A 593 -8.03 21.92 0.57
CA ASP A 593 -6.57 22.05 0.41
C ASP A 593 -5.96 20.78 -0.19
N MET A 594 -6.24 19.63 0.42
CA MET A 594 -5.73 18.33 -0.03
C MET A 594 -6.19 17.95 -1.45
N GLU A 595 -7.39 18.39 -1.84
CA GLU A 595 -7.88 18.19 -3.20
C GLU A 595 -7.08 18.96 -4.25
N THR A 596 -6.39 20.05 -3.88
CA THR A 596 -5.49 20.78 -4.79
C THR A 596 -4.18 20.05 -5.06
N THR A 597 -3.77 19.16 -4.15
CA THR A 597 -2.58 18.31 -4.29
C THR A 597 -2.87 16.92 -4.87
N GLY A 598 -4.12 16.68 -5.27
CA GLY A 598 -4.55 15.46 -5.98
C GLY A 598 -5.11 14.34 -5.10
N ALA A 599 -5.48 14.61 -3.85
CA ALA A 599 -6.13 13.62 -2.99
C ALA A 599 -7.56 13.31 -3.50
N SER A 600 -7.87 12.01 -3.68
CA SER A 600 -9.21 11.54 -4.11
C SER A 600 -9.67 10.26 -3.40
N LYS A 601 -8.96 9.82 -2.37
CA LYS A 601 -9.28 8.58 -1.63
C LYS A 601 -10.31 8.84 -0.55
N LEU A 602 -11.35 8.00 -0.50
CA LEU A 602 -12.41 8.10 0.50
C LEU A 602 -11.88 8.01 1.94
N ASP A 603 -10.91 7.13 2.18
CA ASP A 603 -10.35 6.87 3.51
C ASP A 603 -9.76 8.15 4.13
N ASN A 604 -9.16 9.03 3.33
CA ASN A 604 -8.65 10.32 3.81
C ASN A 604 -9.80 11.15 4.41
N TYR A 605 -10.92 11.29 3.68
CA TYR A 605 -12.09 12.03 4.16
C TYR A 605 -12.67 11.39 5.42
N GLN A 606 -12.75 10.06 5.48
CA GLN A 606 -13.23 9.37 6.67
C GLN A 606 -12.34 9.60 7.89
N ASN A 607 -11.02 9.55 7.71
CA ASN A 607 -10.06 9.77 8.79
C ASN A 607 -10.12 11.22 9.29
N PHE A 608 -10.17 12.21 8.40
CA PHE A 608 -10.32 13.61 8.79
C PHE A 608 -11.70 13.94 9.38
N ALA A 609 -12.77 13.34 8.88
CA ALA A 609 -14.11 13.49 9.45
C ALA A 609 -14.15 12.98 10.89
N LYS A 610 -13.58 11.79 11.14
CA LYS A 610 -13.42 11.25 12.50
C LYS A 610 -12.57 12.17 13.37
N ALA A 611 -11.42 12.63 12.85
CA ALA A 611 -10.50 13.49 13.59
C ALA A 611 -11.11 14.84 13.99
N PHE A 612 -11.92 15.44 13.11
CA PHE A 612 -12.63 16.69 13.37
C PHE A 612 -14.03 16.50 13.98
N ARG A 613 -14.40 15.27 14.35
CA ARG A 613 -15.70 14.90 14.95
C ARG A 613 -16.91 15.33 14.11
N VAL A 614 -16.82 15.21 12.80
CA VAL A 614 -17.93 15.47 11.88
C VAL A 614 -18.90 14.30 11.92
N ALA A 615 -20.18 14.54 12.25
CA ALA A 615 -21.17 13.48 12.40
C ALA A 615 -21.67 12.95 11.05
N ASP A 616 -21.94 13.84 10.09
CA ASP A 616 -22.35 13.48 8.73
C ASP A 616 -21.48 14.18 7.67
N TYR A 617 -20.27 13.66 7.47
CA TYR A 617 -19.37 14.19 6.44
C TYR A 617 -19.90 13.93 5.02
N ALA A 618 -20.71 12.88 4.82
CA ALA A 618 -21.24 12.52 3.52
C ALA A 618 -22.17 13.61 2.96
N ALA A 619 -22.85 14.36 3.83
CA ALA A 619 -23.70 15.48 3.45
C ALA A 619 -22.99 16.59 2.65
N ILE A 620 -21.68 16.78 2.85
CA ILE A 620 -20.88 17.81 2.15
C ILE A 620 -20.00 17.23 1.03
N MET A 621 -20.06 15.92 0.81
CA MET A 621 -19.35 15.24 -0.28
C MET A 621 -20.18 15.28 -1.56
N ALA A 622 -19.54 15.56 -2.70
CA ALA A 622 -20.15 15.37 -4.02
C ALA A 622 -19.98 13.93 -4.52
N SER A 623 -18.93 13.23 -4.09
CA SER A 623 -18.70 11.83 -4.39
C SER A 623 -18.05 11.14 -3.20
N ILE A 624 -18.57 9.97 -2.83
CA ILE A 624 -17.94 9.06 -1.86
C ILE A 624 -17.37 7.81 -2.55
N LYS A 625 -17.19 7.82 -3.87
CA LYS A 625 -16.64 6.67 -4.60
C LYS A 625 -15.16 6.49 -4.27
N PRO A 626 -14.68 5.26 -4.01
CA PRO A 626 -13.25 5.00 -3.82
C PRO A 626 -12.40 5.56 -4.96
N ASN A 627 -11.27 6.21 -4.63
CA ASN A 627 -10.35 6.89 -5.56
C ASN A 627 -10.96 8.02 -6.43
N ALA A 628 -12.23 8.38 -6.21
CA ALA A 628 -12.91 9.49 -6.86
C ALA A 628 -13.74 10.29 -5.84
N ALA A 629 -13.34 10.28 -4.56
CA ALA A 629 -13.98 11.02 -3.49
C ALA A 629 -13.63 12.50 -3.63
N ARG A 630 -14.63 13.37 -3.43
CA ARG A 630 -14.45 14.83 -3.45
C ARG A 630 -15.57 15.57 -2.72
N LEU A 631 -15.26 16.75 -2.22
CA LEU A 631 -16.22 17.71 -1.68
C LEU A 631 -17.14 18.28 -2.77
N LYS A 632 -18.30 18.77 -2.31
CA LYS A 632 -19.11 19.70 -3.11
C LYS A 632 -18.34 20.98 -3.34
N THR A 633 -18.37 21.49 -4.58
CA THR A 633 -18.00 22.88 -4.85
C THR A 633 -19.08 23.80 -4.28
N VAL A 634 -18.74 25.09 -4.12
CA VAL A 634 -19.68 26.12 -3.65
C VAL A 634 -21.00 26.08 -4.44
N THR A 635 -20.94 25.88 -5.75
CA THR A 635 -22.11 25.79 -6.66
C THR A 635 -22.92 24.50 -6.54
N GLU A 636 -22.38 23.44 -5.94
CA GLU A 636 -23.04 22.14 -5.77
C GLU A 636 -23.84 22.03 -4.46
N PHE A 637 -23.65 22.96 -3.52
CA PHE A 637 -24.48 23.04 -2.32
C PHE A 637 -25.91 23.46 -2.67
N LYS A 638 -26.89 22.66 -2.26
CA LYS A 638 -28.31 23.00 -2.40
C LYS A 638 -28.75 23.82 -1.18
N PRO A 639 -29.82 24.64 -1.28
CA PRO A 639 -30.33 25.40 -0.13
C PRO A 639 -30.59 24.54 1.12
N ARG A 640 -31.07 23.31 0.94
CA ARG A 640 -31.30 22.35 2.04
C ARG A 640 -30.00 21.92 2.77
N ASP A 641 -28.86 22.01 2.10
CA ASP A 641 -27.55 21.61 2.62
C ASP A 641 -26.91 22.73 3.48
N LEU A 642 -27.47 23.95 3.43
CA LEU A 642 -26.96 25.16 4.11
C LEU A 642 -28.01 25.72 5.08
N THR A 643 -28.72 24.83 5.78
CA THR A 643 -29.73 25.20 6.79
C THR A 643 -29.24 24.90 8.21
N ASP A 644 -29.92 25.45 9.21
CA ASP A 644 -29.65 25.19 10.63
C ASP A 644 -29.82 23.71 11.03
N ARG A 645 -30.38 22.87 10.14
CA ARG A 645 -30.51 21.41 10.33
C ARG A 645 -29.25 20.63 9.95
N THR A 646 -28.26 21.30 9.36
CA THR A 646 -26.99 20.70 8.93
C THR A 646 -25.85 21.26 9.77
N GLU A 647 -24.75 20.52 9.92
CA GLU A 647 -23.60 21.02 10.69
C GLU A 647 -22.95 22.27 10.07
N ILE A 648 -22.93 22.37 8.74
CA ILE A 648 -22.24 23.45 8.02
C ILE A 648 -23.10 24.72 7.89
N GLY A 649 -24.42 24.60 7.76
CA GLY A 649 -25.34 25.71 7.53
C GLY A 649 -25.21 26.88 8.51
N PRO A 650 -25.27 26.67 9.83
CA PRO A 650 -25.23 27.75 10.82
C PRO A 650 -23.82 28.31 11.07
N THR A 651 -22.82 27.93 10.25
CA THR A 651 -21.42 28.35 10.46
C THR A 651 -21.08 29.59 9.64
N PRO A 652 -20.07 30.38 10.05
CA PRO A 652 -19.55 31.48 9.24
C PRO A 652 -19.14 31.05 7.81
N LEU A 653 -18.57 29.86 7.66
CA LEU A 653 -18.28 29.28 6.35
C LEU A 653 -19.55 28.99 5.53
N GLY A 654 -20.60 28.44 6.15
CA GLY A 654 -21.89 28.20 5.51
C GLY A 654 -22.52 29.49 4.98
N ALA A 655 -22.53 30.55 5.81
CA ALA A 655 -22.99 31.88 5.41
C ALA A 655 -22.14 32.47 4.27
N LEU A 656 -20.82 32.26 4.29
CA LEU A 656 -19.92 32.69 3.22
C LEU A 656 -20.19 31.94 1.90
N ILE A 657 -20.48 30.64 1.95
CA ILE A 657 -20.89 29.85 0.78
C ILE A 657 -22.19 30.42 0.19
N VAL A 658 -23.19 30.75 1.01
CA VAL A 658 -24.42 31.40 0.55
C VAL A 658 -24.12 32.74 -0.12
N ALA A 659 -23.31 33.60 0.50
CA ALA A 659 -22.95 34.90 -0.08
C ALA A 659 -22.26 34.77 -1.45
N ILE A 660 -21.38 33.77 -1.63
CA ILE A 660 -20.76 33.46 -2.93
C ILE A 660 -21.82 32.99 -3.94
N GLN A 661 -22.75 32.11 -3.54
CA GLN A 661 -23.84 31.68 -4.43
C GLN A 661 -24.75 32.85 -4.85
N GLU A 662 -25.04 33.77 -3.93
CA GLU A 662 -25.83 34.97 -4.21
C GLU A 662 -25.13 35.93 -5.17
N PHE A 663 -23.81 36.11 -5.01
CA PHE A 663 -22.99 36.87 -5.96
C PHE A 663 -23.04 36.24 -7.36
N LEU A 664 -22.91 34.91 -7.45
CA LEU A 664 -22.95 34.18 -8.73
C LEU A 664 -24.34 34.18 -9.38
N ALA A 665 -25.39 34.48 -8.61
CA ALA A 665 -26.75 34.65 -9.09
C ALA A 665 -27.09 36.11 -9.44
N ASP A 666 -26.07 36.97 -9.59
CA ASP A 666 -26.18 38.40 -9.92
C ASP A 666 -27.08 39.20 -8.95
N LYS A 667 -27.15 38.79 -7.67
CA LYS A 667 -27.83 39.61 -6.65
C LYS A 667 -27.05 40.90 -6.39
N GLU A 668 -27.80 41.97 -6.07
CA GLU A 668 -27.19 43.26 -5.76
C GLU A 668 -26.20 43.15 -4.58
N PRO A 669 -25.03 43.82 -4.65
CA PRO A 669 -24.02 43.69 -3.63
C PRO A 669 -24.42 44.04 -2.21
N ASP A 670 -25.27 45.03 -2.04
CA ASP A 670 -25.72 45.44 -0.72
C ASP A 670 -26.65 44.39 -0.09
N VAL A 671 -27.38 43.63 -0.93
CA VAL A 671 -28.32 42.58 -0.50
C VAL A 671 -27.57 41.37 0.05
N PHE A 672 -26.63 40.80 -0.71
CA PHE A 672 -25.91 39.62 -0.22
C PHE A 672 -24.95 39.94 0.93
N MET A 673 -24.40 41.17 0.97
CA MET A 673 -23.58 41.61 2.11
C MET A 673 -24.42 41.82 3.37
N ALA A 674 -25.66 42.31 3.24
CA ALA A 674 -26.61 42.38 4.35
C ALA A 674 -26.99 40.98 4.84
N ASN A 675 -27.32 40.06 3.93
CA ASN A 675 -27.63 38.66 4.27
C ASN A 675 -26.47 37.98 5.00
N LEU A 676 -25.23 38.16 4.52
CA LEU A 676 -24.03 37.62 5.18
C LEU A 676 -23.85 38.17 6.60
N ARG A 677 -24.06 39.47 6.78
CA ARG A 677 -23.97 40.12 8.09
C ARG A 677 -25.04 39.59 9.05
N ASP A 678 -26.26 39.42 8.57
CA ASP A 678 -27.39 39.00 9.41
C ASP A 678 -27.29 37.50 9.74
N ALA A 679 -26.68 36.69 8.87
CA ALA A 679 -26.46 35.26 9.07
C ALA A 679 -25.28 34.92 10.00
N VAL A 680 -24.34 35.85 10.24
CA VAL A 680 -23.15 35.61 11.07
C VAL A 680 -23.27 36.31 12.42
N PRO A 681 -23.42 35.56 13.54
CA PRO A 681 -23.37 36.13 14.88
C PRO A 681 -22.03 36.84 15.12
N ASP A 682 -22.08 38.05 15.70
CA ASP A 682 -20.90 38.91 15.87
C ASP A 682 -20.09 39.09 14.57
N TYR A 683 -20.78 39.49 13.50
CA TYR A 683 -20.16 39.71 12.19
C TYR A 683 -18.91 40.59 12.27
N LEU A 684 -18.89 41.63 13.10
CA LEU A 684 -17.72 42.52 13.23
C LEU A 684 -16.51 41.79 13.83
N GLY A 685 -16.69 40.97 14.87
CA GLY A 685 -15.63 40.14 15.44
C GLY A 685 -15.21 38.98 14.53
N GLN A 686 -16.11 38.47 13.71
CA GLN A 686 -15.83 37.39 12.74
C GLN A 686 -15.31 37.88 11.39
N ARG A 687 -15.40 39.19 11.10
CA ARG A 687 -15.03 39.77 9.80
C ARG A 687 -13.61 39.45 9.35
N PRO A 688 -12.55 39.56 10.19
CA PRO A 688 -11.20 39.18 9.77
C PRO A 688 -11.12 37.71 9.33
N LYS A 689 -11.81 36.82 10.03
CA LYS A 689 -11.85 35.37 9.75
C LYS A 689 -12.63 35.07 8.46
N LEU A 690 -13.73 35.79 8.22
CA LEU A 690 -14.49 35.70 6.97
C LEU A 690 -13.66 36.15 5.76
N ILE A 691 -12.87 37.23 5.91
CA ILE A 691 -11.94 37.70 4.87
C ILE A 691 -10.89 36.65 4.56
N ASP A 692 -10.33 36.04 5.60
CA ASP A 692 -9.30 35.01 5.48
C ASP A 692 -9.86 33.73 4.82
N MET A 693 -11.01 33.21 5.29
CA MET A 693 -11.69 32.08 4.64
C MET A 693 -12.07 32.37 3.19
N ALA A 694 -12.53 33.58 2.87
CA ALA A 694 -12.85 33.97 1.50
C ALA A 694 -11.60 34.01 0.61
N GLY A 695 -10.48 34.51 1.13
CA GLY A 695 -9.19 34.46 0.45
C GLY A 695 -8.71 33.03 0.20
N PHE A 696 -8.87 32.15 1.19
CA PHE A 696 -8.56 30.73 1.05
C PHE A 696 -9.42 30.04 -0.01
N LEU A 697 -10.75 30.26 0.01
CA LEU A 697 -11.67 29.72 -1.00
C LEU A 697 -11.31 30.23 -2.41
N ALA A 698 -10.92 31.50 -2.54
CA ALA A 698 -10.45 32.06 -3.80
C ALA A 698 -9.20 31.36 -4.33
N ALA A 699 -8.23 31.08 -3.46
CA ALA A 699 -7.00 30.41 -3.84
C ALA A 699 -7.22 28.93 -4.23
N LYS A 700 -8.11 28.22 -3.53
CA LYS A 700 -8.26 26.76 -3.64
C LYS A 700 -9.44 26.30 -4.52
N ALA A 701 -10.41 27.16 -4.84
CA ALA A 701 -11.55 26.78 -5.67
C ALA A 701 -11.12 26.33 -7.08
N ARG A 702 -11.79 25.33 -7.66
CA ARG A 702 -11.52 24.87 -9.04
C ARG A 702 -12.17 25.75 -10.11
N GLN A 703 -13.29 26.39 -9.77
CA GLN A 703 -14.13 27.19 -10.66
C GLN A 703 -13.69 28.66 -10.70
N PRO A 704 -13.27 29.22 -11.85
CA PRO A 704 -12.81 30.62 -11.95
C PRO A 704 -13.83 31.67 -11.50
N GLU A 705 -15.12 31.38 -11.66
CA GLU A 705 -16.24 32.22 -11.22
C GLU A 705 -16.34 32.25 -9.68
N VAL A 706 -16.18 31.11 -9.01
CA VAL A 706 -16.14 31.03 -7.54
C VAL A 706 -14.94 31.79 -7.00
N ARG A 707 -13.78 31.71 -7.66
CA ARG A 707 -12.58 32.48 -7.27
C ARG A 707 -12.86 33.98 -7.27
N ARG A 708 -13.37 34.49 -8.39
CA ARG A 708 -13.71 35.92 -8.56
C ARG A 708 -14.75 36.40 -7.55
N ALA A 709 -15.79 35.59 -7.30
CA ALA A 709 -16.81 35.91 -6.32
C ALA A 709 -16.24 35.99 -4.90
N ALA A 710 -15.43 35.01 -4.49
CA ALA A 710 -14.78 34.99 -3.19
C ALA A 710 -13.81 36.17 -3.00
N GLU A 711 -13.01 36.52 -4.01
CA GLU A 711 -12.14 37.71 -4.01
C GLU A 711 -12.93 39.01 -3.88
N ALA A 712 -14.03 39.15 -4.64
CA ALA A 712 -14.88 40.34 -4.61
C ALA A 712 -15.54 40.53 -3.23
N ILE A 713 -16.04 39.44 -2.63
CA ILE A 713 -16.64 39.46 -1.30
C ILE A 713 -15.58 39.80 -0.23
N ALA A 714 -14.39 39.19 -0.29
CA ALA A 714 -13.27 39.52 0.59
C ALA A 714 -12.87 41.01 0.48
N GLY A 715 -12.76 41.52 -0.75
CA GLY A 715 -12.45 42.93 -1.01
C GLY A 715 -13.50 43.89 -0.46
N ARG A 716 -14.79 43.55 -0.58
CA ARG A 716 -15.89 44.33 0.01
C ARG A 716 -15.84 44.35 1.53
N MET A 717 -15.59 43.21 2.18
CA MET A 717 -15.42 43.13 3.64
C MET A 717 -14.23 43.95 4.14
N ARG A 718 -13.09 43.96 3.41
CA ARG A 718 -11.90 44.76 3.74
C ARG A 718 -12.17 46.27 3.63
N ASN A 719 -12.92 46.68 2.61
CA ASN A 719 -13.21 48.09 2.33
C ASN A 719 -14.42 48.65 3.09
N GLN A 720 -15.10 47.82 3.90
CA GLN A 720 -16.26 48.22 4.68
C GLN A 720 -15.84 49.12 5.85
N ARG A 721 -16.22 50.40 5.81
CA ARG A 721 -16.02 51.36 6.89
C ARG A 721 -16.86 50.94 8.11
N LEU A 722 -16.22 50.90 9.29
CA LEU A 722 -16.92 50.78 10.57
C LEU A 722 -17.74 52.07 10.75
N GLN A 723 -19.06 51.98 10.75
CA GLN A 723 -19.94 53.07 11.19
C GLN A 723 -20.25 52.91 12.67
#